data_AF-A0A1W4XNT9-F1
#
_entry.id   AF-A0A1W4XNT9-F1
#
_cell.length_a   1.000
_cell.length_b   1.000
_cell.length_c   1.000
_cell.angle_alpha   90.00
_cell.angle_beta   90.00
_cell.angle_gamma   90.00
#
_symmetry.space_group_name_H-M   'P 1'
#
loop_
_entity.id
_entity.type
_entity.pdbx_description
1 polymer ?
#
loop_
_entity_poly.entity_id
_entity_poly.type
_entity_poly.pdbx_seq_one_letter_code
_entity_poly.pdbx_strand_id
1 'polypeptide(L)'
;MRLRKTVSLFITLATVTSFIGILILTENFVLNNRSNKFDEEILHSKRGDVDIIDSQPQNNENTEYNEDSLYNNLEIKPASDIQMLELYKQIKFDNKDGGVWKQGWNIKLNNSRWNQQRKLNVFVVPHSHNDPGWKLTIDEYYEDYTNSILNNIVAKLKEDSRRKFIWAEISYFSMWWNDISNQKRESVKQLLKQNQLEIVTGGWVMNDEANSNWLSIVHQLSEGHQWLQKNLNYTPRSGWTIDPFGLSPTQAFLLKNSGFQNLLIQRVHYAVKKQLALQTDLEFNWKQIWDDVGETQLFTHMMPFYFYDIPHTCGPDPKVCCQFDFKRFSKFGLFCPWKVPPKLITDQNVAERAALLLDQYKKKSMLFRSNVLLIPLGDDFRYSLSSECDEQFDNYQRLMDHMNHNENMNVQIQFGTLTDYFDAVHKEMKDEDFSTISGDFFTYCDVDDHYWSGYYTSRPFYKRMDRILLHYLRGAEIILSLTQLSRKFHLNWEYFETILSKARQSLALFQHHDGITGTAKDHVVIDYSERMLNSINNLQEVISDLVNVLLAEESESGIGDGVYKIDDVWTKQDSLSQQYEIDASNFLGFKTVAIYNSLPFERQEVVTFMISTPFVQVLDIEGKTIECQISPIFEQINKQLRILDIYELSFVAIVKPLALARYTIQTVEEKDVPSETYYSKIKLINYNKNDVIDSGVATGVFKNLDVIPRASSFSLVNDHFKANFASTGLLDSIEIGEKSTPVQLDFAKYGVRNKAVRSGAYLFLPDGPAVPLKNKNKNIKVIEGPIVSKVQVNLFTVNHTVKIFNYLGAEKFGIEVENLVDIKKTHNFELAMRLTTDIKSSDDFFTDLNNYQVSAQFYEENVSLNFHFKPIIIQCRQ
;
A
#
# COMPACT_ATOMS: atom_id res chain seq x y z
N MET A 1 -0.52 -31.81 44.75
CA MET A 1 -1.79 -31.05 44.85
C MET A 1 -1.49 -29.61 45.26
N ARG A 2 -1.10 -28.77 44.28
CA ARG A 2 -0.96 -27.29 44.29
C ARG A 2 -0.04 -26.90 43.11
N LEU A 3 -0.52 -27.05 41.88
CA LEU A 3 0.14 -26.56 40.65
C LEU A 3 -0.79 -26.69 39.42
N ARG A 4 -2.07 -26.34 39.58
CA ARG A 4 -3.08 -26.41 38.51
C ARG A 4 -3.95 -25.16 38.35
N LYS A 5 -3.57 -24.02 38.95
CA LYS A 5 -4.35 -22.77 38.87
C LYS A 5 -3.65 -21.56 38.23
N THR A 6 -2.42 -21.69 37.71
CA THR A 6 -1.70 -20.54 37.11
C THR A 6 -1.57 -20.63 35.58
N VAL A 7 -1.85 -21.78 34.96
CA VAL A 7 -1.75 -21.97 33.49
C VAL A 7 -3.06 -21.60 32.77
N SER A 8 -4.20 -21.59 33.47
CA SER A 8 -5.49 -21.25 32.87
C SER A 8 -5.75 -19.74 32.76
N LEU A 9 -4.89 -18.88 33.33
CA LEU A 9 -5.06 -17.42 33.28
C LEU A 9 -4.21 -16.76 32.18
N PHE A 10 -3.19 -17.47 31.66
CA PHE A 10 -2.34 -16.96 30.57
C PHE A 10 -2.88 -17.27 29.17
N ILE A 11 -3.71 -18.31 29.02
CA ILE A 11 -4.32 -18.67 27.72
C ILE A 11 -5.57 -17.81 27.42
N THR A 12 -6.23 -17.27 28.46
CA THR A 12 -7.41 -16.41 28.30
C THR A 12 -7.06 -14.95 28.00
N LEU A 13 -5.85 -14.48 28.33
CA LEU A 13 -5.47 -13.09 28.06
C LEU A 13 -4.97 -12.86 26.61
N ALA A 14 -4.34 -13.85 25.99
CA ALA A 14 -3.86 -13.76 24.61
C ALA A 14 -4.98 -13.93 23.56
N THR A 15 -6.11 -14.54 23.93
CA THR A 15 -7.28 -14.73 23.05
C THR A 15 -8.27 -13.57 23.13
N VAL A 16 -8.29 -12.81 24.23
CA VAL A 16 -9.20 -11.66 24.40
C VAL A 16 -8.69 -10.39 23.69
N THR A 17 -7.37 -10.23 23.51
CA THR A 17 -6.81 -9.06 22.80
C THR A 17 -7.04 -9.09 21.29
N SER A 18 -7.16 -10.28 20.67
CA SER A 18 -7.48 -10.39 19.24
C SER A 18 -8.99 -10.24 18.95
N PHE A 19 -9.85 -10.37 19.96
CA PHE A 19 -11.31 -10.26 19.81
C PHE A 19 -11.84 -8.82 20.02
N ILE A 20 -11.19 -8.02 20.87
CA ILE A 20 -11.63 -6.65 21.15
C ILE A 20 -11.38 -5.71 19.94
N GLY A 21 -10.33 -5.96 19.16
CA GLY A 21 -10.05 -5.20 17.93
C GLY A 21 -11.08 -5.43 16.80
N ILE A 22 -11.78 -6.57 16.82
CA ILE A 22 -12.78 -6.94 15.79
C ILE A 22 -14.21 -6.55 16.23
N LEU A 23 -14.53 -6.57 17.55
CA LEU A 23 -15.84 -6.14 18.03
C LEU A 23 -16.02 -4.60 18.00
N ILE A 24 -14.97 -3.82 18.29
CA ILE A 24 -15.10 -2.35 18.33
C ILE A 24 -15.32 -1.75 16.93
N LEU A 25 -14.90 -2.43 15.86
CA LEU A 25 -15.17 -2.00 14.48
C LEU A 25 -16.51 -2.50 13.93
N THR A 26 -17.14 -3.50 14.55
CA THR A 26 -18.42 -4.06 14.09
C THR A 26 -19.64 -3.46 14.80
N GLU A 27 -19.51 -2.95 16.03
CA GLU A 27 -20.65 -2.30 16.72
C GLU A 27 -21.08 -0.97 16.09
N ASN A 28 -20.17 -0.21 15.46
CA ASN A 28 -20.52 1.04 14.78
C ASN A 28 -21.16 0.85 13.39
N PHE A 29 -21.16 -0.37 12.84
CA PHE A 29 -21.76 -0.64 11.52
C PHE A 29 -23.08 -1.42 11.57
N VAL A 30 -23.46 -1.97 12.75
CA VAL A 30 -24.62 -2.86 12.91
C VAL A 30 -25.83 -2.19 13.56
N LEU A 31 -25.73 -0.93 14.01
CA LEU A 31 -26.86 -0.20 14.61
C LEU A 31 -27.89 0.37 13.62
N ASN A 32 -28.03 -0.21 12.43
CA ASN A 32 -29.13 0.05 11.50
C ASN A 32 -29.53 -1.23 10.76
N ASN A 33 -30.01 -2.23 11.50
CA ASN A 33 -31.05 -3.18 11.09
C ASN A 33 -31.05 -4.38 12.03
N ARG A 34 -32.11 -4.52 12.84
CA ARG A 34 -32.66 -5.83 13.23
C ARG A 34 -33.99 -5.68 13.96
N SER A 35 -35.06 -6.12 13.30
CA SER A 35 -36.33 -6.48 13.92
C SER A 35 -36.43 -8.01 14.07
N ASN A 36 -37.01 -8.40 15.20
CA ASN A 36 -37.75 -9.64 15.50
C ASN A 36 -37.03 -10.87 16.11
N LYS A 37 -37.27 -10.97 17.43
CA LYS A 37 -37.77 -12.10 18.24
C LYS A 37 -36.88 -13.32 18.47
N PHE A 38 -36.47 -13.45 19.73
CA PHE A 38 -36.63 -14.67 20.54
C PHE A 38 -36.89 -14.28 22.01
N ASP A 39 -37.98 -14.81 22.58
CA ASP A 39 -38.38 -14.71 23.98
C ASP A 39 -37.69 -15.81 24.82
N GLU A 40 -37.22 -15.49 26.04
CA GLU A 40 -37.63 -16.14 27.31
C GLU A 40 -36.84 -15.61 28.55
N GLU A 41 -37.61 -15.02 29.47
CA GLU A 41 -37.56 -15.07 30.95
C GLU A 41 -36.44 -14.44 31.85
N ILE A 42 -36.87 -13.35 32.54
CA ILE A 42 -36.90 -13.14 34.02
C ILE A 42 -35.60 -12.67 34.76
N LEU A 43 -35.53 -11.37 35.15
CA LEU A 43 -35.59 -10.82 36.55
C LEU A 43 -35.14 -9.33 36.69
N HIS A 44 -36.09 -8.49 37.17
CA HIS A 44 -36.01 -7.24 37.99
C HIS A 44 -34.82 -6.26 37.84
N SER A 45 -34.97 -4.93 37.66
CA SER A 45 -35.83 -4.01 38.41
C SER A 45 -35.80 -2.55 37.86
N LYS A 46 -36.91 -1.82 38.14
CA LYS A 46 -37.10 -0.36 38.33
C LYS A 46 -37.27 0.61 37.14
N ARG A 47 -38.58 0.86 36.90
CA ARG A 47 -39.32 2.04 36.41
C ARG A 47 -38.64 3.42 36.40
N GLY A 48 -38.87 4.13 35.29
CA GLY A 48 -39.07 5.58 35.20
C GLY A 48 -39.88 5.89 33.93
N ASP A 49 -41.06 6.49 34.10
CA ASP A 49 -42.14 6.64 33.14
C ASP A 49 -41.82 7.57 31.94
N VAL A 50 -42.28 7.20 30.73
CA VAL A 50 -42.60 8.14 29.64
C VAL A 50 -43.82 7.60 28.89
N ASP A 51 -44.84 8.46 28.73
CA ASP A 51 -46.14 8.18 28.14
C ASP A 51 -46.07 7.70 26.68
N ILE A 52 -46.75 6.58 26.39
CA ILE A 52 -46.96 6.04 25.05
C ILE A 52 -48.31 6.55 24.54
N ILE A 53 -48.29 7.38 23.50
CA ILE A 53 -49.49 7.69 22.71
C ILE A 53 -49.64 6.60 21.66
N ASP A 54 -50.76 5.90 21.74
CA ASP A 54 -51.21 4.81 20.87
C ASP A 54 -51.64 5.33 19.49
N SER A 55 -51.02 4.85 18.41
CA SER A 55 -51.58 4.99 17.06
C SER A 55 -51.31 3.71 16.26
N GLN A 56 -52.38 2.97 16.01
CA GLN A 56 -52.40 1.76 15.18
C GLN A 56 -52.05 2.04 13.71
N PRO A 57 -51.50 1.05 12.99
CA PRO A 57 -51.08 1.21 11.60
C PRO A 57 -52.28 1.11 10.64
N GLN A 58 -52.50 2.17 9.85
CA GLN A 58 -53.33 2.06 8.65
C GLN A 58 -52.46 1.56 7.49
N ASN A 59 -52.84 0.41 6.95
CA ASN A 59 -52.40 -0.07 5.64
C ASN A 59 -52.78 0.96 4.58
N ASN A 60 -51.78 1.48 3.86
CA ASN A 60 -51.96 2.00 2.52
C ASN A 60 -50.80 1.54 1.64
N GLU A 61 -51.15 0.69 0.68
CA GLU A 61 -50.36 0.40 -0.51
C GLU A 61 -50.19 1.68 -1.34
N ASN A 62 -49.07 1.75 -2.08
CA ASN A 62 -48.62 2.82 -2.98
C ASN A 62 -47.89 4.00 -2.32
N THR A 63 -46.58 3.85 -2.17
CA THR A 63 -45.64 4.97 -2.22
C THR A 63 -44.50 4.61 -3.16
N GLU A 64 -44.42 5.33 -4.29
CA GLU A 64 -43.21 5.45 -5.10
C GLU A 64 -42.03 5.74 -4.18
N TYR A 65 -40.98 4.93 -4.26
CA TYR A 65 -39.70 5.23 -3.63
C TYR A 65 -39.14 6.48 -4.30
N ASN A 66 -39.36 7.63 -3.67
CA ASN A 66 -38.75 8.88 -4.08
C ASN A 66 -37.32 8.93 -3.52
N GLU A 67 -36.35 8.46 -4.32
CA GLU A 67 -34.92 8.44 -4.00
C GLU A 67 -34.37 9.83 -3.64
N ASP A 68 -35.07 10.92 -3.97
CA ASP A 68 -34.67 12.30 -3.67
C ASP A 68 -34.74 12.70 -2.18
N SER A 69 -35.39 11.90 -1.32
CA SER A 69 -35.58 12.26 0.10
C SER A 69 -34.45 11.79 1.04
N LEU A 70 -33.56 10.90 0.57
CA LEU A 70 -32.42 10.39 1.35
C LEU A 70 -31.13 11.21 1.17
N TYR A 71 -31.07 12.08 0.16
CA TYR A 71 -29.90 12.91 -0.13
C TYR A 71 -29.88 14.28 0.57
N ASN A 72 -30.98 14.70 1.20
CA ASN A 72 -31.12 16.07 1.71
C ASN A 72 -30.66 16.30 3.17
N ASN A 73 -30.02 15.33 3.83
CA ASN A 73 -29.69 15.43 5.26
C ASN A 73 -28.23 15.16 5.67
N LEU A 74 -27.26 15.10 4.76
CA LEU A 74 -25.84 14.94 5.12
C LEU A 74 -24.89 15.68 4.17
N GLU A 75 -24.90 17.02 4.20
CA GLU A 75 -23.79 17.84 3.68
C GLU A 75 -23.19 18.69 4.81
N ILE A 76 -22.68 18.04 5.85
CA ILE A 76 -21.68 18.69 6.70
C ILE A 76 -20.36 18.50 5.97
N LYS A 77 -19.90 19.49 5.17
CA LYS A 77 -18.52 19.52 4.67
C LYS A 77 -17.61 19.67 5.90
N PRO A 78 -16.81 18.67 6.27
CA PRO A 78 -15.97 18.75 7.47
C PRO A 78 -15.07 19.98 7.39
N ALA A 79 -15.16 20.85 8.39
CA ALA A 79 -14.38 22.08 8.41
C ALA A 79 -12.94 21.77 8.85
N SER A 80 -11.96 22.15 8.03
CA SER A 80 -10.55 22.24 8.41
C SER A 80 -10.09 23.68 8.17
N ASP A 81 -9.12 24.14 8.96
CA ASP A 81 -8.51 25.46 8.74
C ASP A 81 -7.81 25.51 7.38
N ILE A 82 -7.20 24.37 6.99
CA ILE A 82 -6.57 24.19 5.69
C ILE A 82 -7.03 22.87 5.07
N GLN A 83 -7.75 22.96 3.95
CA GLN A 83 -8.10 21.83 3.12
C GLN A 83 -7.13 21.80 1.92
N MET A 84 -6.38 20.69 1.74
CA MET A 84 -5.28 20.64 0.78
C MET A 84 -5.69 20.80 -0.69
N LEU A 85 -6.86 20.30 -1.10
CA LEU A 85 -7.40 20.51 -2.44
C LEU A 85 -7.69 22.00 -2.71
N GLU A 86 -8.29 22.70 -1.74
CA GLU A 86 -8.53 24.14 -1.84
C GLU A 86 -7.22 24.93 -1.82
N LEU A 87 -6.25 24.52 -1.00
CA LEU A 87 -4.91 25.13 -0.97
C LEU A 87 -4.21 24.94 -2.32
N TYR A 88 -4.28 23.76 -2.92
CA TYR A 88 -3.67 23.51 -4.23
C TYR A 88 -4.26 24.39 -5.33
N LYS A 89 -5.56 24.66 -5.33
CA LYS A 89 -6.21 25.61 -6.25
C LYS A 89 -5.73 27.06 -6.09
N GLN A 90 -5.14 27.41 -4.96
CA GLN A 90 -4.63 28.75 -4.66
C GLN A 90 -3.12 28.90 -4.93
N ILE A 91 -2.37 27.79 -4.96
CA ILE A 91 -0.92 27.79 -5.16
C ILE A 91 -0.58 27.98 -6.64
N LYS A 92 0.34 28.90 -6.95
CA LYS A 92 0.84 29.15 -8.31
C LYS A 92 1.90 28.16 -8.80
N PHE A 93 2.46 27.36 -7.88
CA PHE A 93 3.54 26.40 -8.12
C PHE A 93 4.78 26.98 -8.83
N ASP A 94 5.10 28.26 -8.57
CA ASP A 94 6.27 28.90 -9.14
C ASP A 94 7.56 28.66 -8.31
N ASN A 95 8.63 28.20 -8.95
CA ASN A 95 9.92 27.99 -8.30
C ASN A 95 10.85 29.22 -8.40
N LYS A 96 10.45 30.33 -7.78
CA LYS A 96 11.29 31.55 -7.73
C LYS A 96 12.47 31.36 -6.77
N ASP A 97 13.68 31.76 -7.20
CA ASP A 97 14.89 31.72 -6.35
C ASP A 97 14.73 32.58 -5.09
N GLY A 98 14.61 31.92 -3.95
CA GLY A 98 14.46 32.52 -2.62
C GLY A 98 15.76 32.99 -1.96
N GLY A 99 16.91 32.84 -2.63
CA GLY A 99 18.23 33.19 -2.11
C GLY A 99 19.00 31.97 -1.61
N VAL A 100 19.50 32.00 -0.37
CA VAL A 100 20.23 30.86 0.22
C VAL A 100 19.31 29.68 0.48
N TRP A 101 18.06 29.96 0.90
CA TRP A 101 16.97 29.00 0.85
C TRP A 101 16.28 29.11 -0.50
N LYS A 102 16.70 28.26 -1.44
CA LYS A 102 16.33 28.36 -2.86
C LYS A 102 14.82 28.38 -3.12
N GLN A 103 14.05 27.63 -2.33
CA GLN A 103 12.61 27.45 -2.52
C GLN A 103 11.75 28.27 -1.56
N GLY A 104 12.37 29.08 -0.70
CA GLY A 104 11.65 29.91 0.26
C GLY A 104 11.93 31.40 0.06
N TRP A 105 12.42 32.03 1.12
CA TRP A 105 12.77 33.45 1.15
C TRP A 105 13.89 33.72 2.17
N ASN A 106 14.43 34.94 2.15
CA ASN A 106 15.36 35.39 3.18
C ASN A 106 14.59 35.65 4.50
N ILE A 107 14.68 34.70 5.42
CA ILE A 107 14.03 34.77 6.73
C ILE A 107 14.62 35.92 7.55
N LYS A 108 13.73 36.82 8.01
CA LYS A 108 14.09 37.93 8.90
C LYS A 108 13.90 37.51 10.36
N LEU A 109 14.91 37.76 11.17
CA LEU A 109 14.86 37.49 12.60
C LEU A 109 14.05 38.55 13.35
N ASN A 110 13.24 38.11 14.29
CA ASN A 110 12.68 38.96 15.33
C ASN A 110 13.42 38.68 16.66
N ASN A 111 14.47 39.44 16.95
CA ASN A 111 15.30 39.20 18.13
C ASN A 111 14.55 39.38 19.47
N SER A 112 13.38 40.04 19.48
CA SER A 112 12.54 40.16 20.68
C SER A 112 11.83 38.87 21.07
N ARG A 113 11.80 37.86 20.19
CA ARG A 113 11.15 36.55 20.43
C ARG A 113 11.80 35.76 21.56
N TRP A 114 13.09 36.00 21.81
CA TRP A 114 13.86 35.29 22.82
C TRP A 114 14.49 36.25 23.82
N ASN A 115 14.36 35.90 25.09
CA ASN A 115 14.97 36.60 26.21
C ASN A 115 15.30 35.61 27.33
N GLN A 116 15.86 36.08 28.44
CA GLN A 116 16.27 35.22 29.55
C GLN A 116 15.13 34.40 30.17
N GLN A 117 13.89 34.90 30.11
CA GLN A 117 12.69 34.22 30.64
C GLN A 117 12.01 33.32 29.61
N ARG A 118 12.24 33.57 28.31
CA ARG A 118 11.68 32.80 27.19
C ARG A 118 12.79 32.48 26.18
N LYS A 119 13.63 31.50 26.52
CA LYS A 119 14.73 31.03 25.66
C LYS A 119 14.19 30.22 24.48
N LEU A 120 14.99 30.09 23.41
CA LEU A 120 14.76 29.08 22.37
C LEU A 120 15.19 27.71 22.89
N ASN A 121 14.29 26.72 22.91
CA ASN A 121 14.60 25.35 23.31
C ASN A 121 14.90 24.51 22.06
N VAL A 122 16.14 24.07 21.90
CA VAL A 122 16.60 23.34 20.70
C VAL A 122 16.93 21.90 21.05
N PHE A 123 16.27 20.96 20.36
CA PHE A 123 16.55 19.53 20.44
C PHE A 123 17.26 19.08 19.16
N VAL A 124 18.55 18.78 19.28
CA VAL A 124 19.32 18.15 18.21
C VAL A 124 19.10 16.65 18.30
N VAL A 125 18.54 16.03 17.26
CA VAL A 125 18.09 14.64 17.26
C VAL A 125 18.92 13.82 16.29
N PRO A 126 19.98 13.12 16.76
CA PRO A 126 20.78 12.23 15.94
C PRO A 126 19.96 11.06 15.40
N HIS A 127 20.09 10.78 14.10
CA HIS A 127 19.45 9.65 13.45
C HIS A 127 20.34 9.07 12.34
N SER A 128 19.98 7.89 11.85
CA SER A 128 20.57 7.28 10.65
C SER A 128 19.44 6.69 9.84
N HIS A 129 19.29 7.11 8.59
CA HIS A 129 18.30 6.53 7.68
C HIS A 129 18.88 5.28 7.04
N ASN A 130 18.25 4.12 7.25
CA ASN A 130 18.79 2.82 6.83
C ASN A 130 17.76 2.11 5.95
N ASP A 131 17.90 2.26 4.64
CA ASP A 131 17.04 1.63 3.64
C ASP A 131 17.14 0.10 3.69
N PRO A 132 16.05 -0.64 3.98
CA PRO A 132 16.02 -2.10 3.95
C PRO A 132 16.08 -2.70 2.54
N GLY A 133 16.90 -2.13 1.66
CA GLY A 133 17.10 -2.50 0.26
C GLY A 133 16.82 -1.34 -0.70
N TRP A 134 17.84 -0.85 -1.40
CA TRP A 134 17.74 0.26 -2.37
C TRP A 134 18.82 0.16 -3.45
N LYS A 135 20.05 0.56 -3.12
CA LYS A 135 21.22 0.38 -3.99
C LYS A 135 21.89 -0.97 -3.78
N LEU A 136 21.82 -1.47 -2.55
CA LEU A 136 22.23 -2.80 -2.11
C LEU A 136 21.01 -3.51 -1.52
N THR A 137 21.10 -4.83 -1.38
CA THR A 137 20.10 -5.65 -0.68
C THR A 137 20.07 -5.36 0.82
N ILE A 138 19.03 -5.82 1.51
CA ILE A 138 18.96 -5.71 2.98
C ILE A 138 20.21 -6.33 3.64
N ASP A 139 20.62 -7.52 3.20
CA ASP A 139 21.72 -8.27 3.80
C ASP A 139 23.07 -7.57 3.55
N GLU A 140 23.33 -7.07 2.34
CA GLU A 140 24.55 -6.31 2.02
C GLU A 140 24.65 -5.02 2.84
N TYR A 141 23.56 -4.25 2.95
CA TYR A 141 23.54 -3.05 3.80
C TYR A 141 23.70 -3.38 5.28
N TYR A 142 23.17 -4.53 5.73
CA TYR A 142 23.34 -4.99 7.10
C TYR A 142 24.82 -5.25 7.41
N GLU A 143 25.49 -5.99 6.53
CA GLU A 143 26.90 -6.35 6.65
C GLU A 143 27.83 -5.13 6.53
N ASP A 144 27.62 -4.29 5.53
CA ASP A 144 28.53 -3.19 5.19
C ASP A 144 28.38 -1.96 6.10
N TYR A 145 27.17 -1.69 6.61
CA TYR A 145 26.88 -0.44 7.33
C TYR A 145 26.10 -0.66 8.63
N THR A 146 24.93 -1.29 8.55
CA THR A 146 23.91 -1.19 9.60
C THR A 146 24.32 -1.84 10.91
N ASN A 147 24.96 -3.01 10.85
CA ASN A 147 25.49 -3.66 12.06
C ASN A 147 26.48 -2.76 12.82
N SER A 148 27.29 -1.99 12.08
CA SER A 148 28.36 -1.15 12.63
C SER A 148 27.79 0.12 13.20
N ILE A 149 26.76 0.69 12.55
CA ILE A 149 25.98 1.82 13.06
C ILE A 149 25.41 1.48 14.44
N LEU A 150 24.64 0.39 14.56
CA LEU A 150 24.01 0.00 15.83
C LEU A 150 25.05 -0.32 16.92
N ASN A 151 26.14 -1.00 16.55
CA ASN A 151 27.25 -1.27 17.47
C ASN A 151 27.90 0.02 18.00
N ASN A 152 28.20 0.97 17.13
CA ASN A 152 28.82 2.24 17.49
C ASN A 152 27.88 3.08 18.36
N ILE A 153 26.62 3.24 17.95
CA ILE A 153 25.65 4.05 18.70
C ILE A 153 25.47 3.52 20.12
N VAL A 154 25.29 2.20 20.29
CA VAL A 154 25.14 1.63 21.63
C VAL A 154 26.38 1.84 22.49
N ALA A 155 27.58 1.77 21.90
CA ALA A 155 28.81 2.08 22.63
C ALA A 155 28.87 3.58 23.01
N LYS A 156 28.62 4.47 22.05
CA LYS A 156 28.77 5.92 22.19
C LYS A 156 27.74 6.54 23.12
N LEU A 157 26.51 6.02 23.16
CA LEU A 157 25.50 6.48 24.11
C LEU A 157 25.86 6.17 25.57
N LYS A 158 26.58 5.06 25.82
CA LYS A 158 27.02 4.68 27.18
C LYS A 158 28.15 5.54 27.73
N GLU A 159 28.92 6.19 26.85
CA GLU A 159 30.03 7.05 27.24
C GLU A 159 29.56 8.36 27.87
N ASP A 160 28.38 8.87 27.50
CA ASP A 160 27.81 10.11 28.02
C ASP A 160 26.28 10.06 28.03
N SER A 161 25.70 10.17 29.23
CA SER A 161 24.25 10.17 29.46
C SER A 161 23.47 11.27 28.74
N ARG A 162 24.15 12.33 28.28
CA ARG A 162 23.55 13.43 27.51
C ARG A 162 23.30 13.06 26.06
N ARG A 163 24.03 12.09 25.50
CA ARG A 163 23.91 11.70 24.09
C ARG A 163 22.58 10.98 23.87
N LYS A 164 21.95 11.26 22.73
CA LYS A 164 20.66 10.70 22.29
C LYS A 164 20.74 10.16 20.87
N PHE A 165 19.87 9.23 20.52
CA PHE A 165 19.74 8.70 19.16
C PHE A 165 18.33 8.15 18.92
N ILE A 166 17.80 8.28 17.71
CA ILE A 166 16.54 7.66 17.29
C ILE A 166 16.76 6.56 16.23
N TRP A 167 15.95 5.50 16.27
CA TRP A 167 15.99 4.38 15.32
C TRP A 167 14.59 4.06 14.79
N ALA A 168 14.43 3.76 13.49
CA ALA A 168 13.12 3.51 12.87
C ALA A 168 12.93 2.05 12.40
N GLU A 169 13.83 1.51 11.59
CA GLU A 169 13.61 0.28 10.83
C GLU A 169 13.85 -0.99 11.66
N ILE A 170 12.77 -1.67 12.07
CA ILE A 170 12.86 -2.84 12.96
C ILE A 170 13.38 -4.10 12.25
N SER A 171 13.28 -4.18 10.93
CA SER A 171 13.91 -5.25 10.14
C SER A 171 15.39 -5.40 10.46
N TYR A 172 16.16 -4.31 10.33
CA TYR A 172 17.57 -4.27 10.70
C TYR A 172 17.83 -4.44 12.20
N PHE A 173 17.01 -3.81 13.04
CA PHE A 173 17.17 -3.92 14.48
C PHE A 173 17.00 -5.37 14.96
N SER A 174 16.06 -6.10 14.35
CA SER A 174 15.80 -7.52 14.60
C SER A 174 16.98 -8.40 14.16
N MET A 175 17.51 -8.18 12.95
CA MET A 175 18.72 -8.87 12.47
C MET A 175 19.88 -8.67 13.44
N TRP A 176 20.17 -7.41 13.78
CA TRP A 176 21.23 -7.05 14.71
C TRP A 176 21.04 -7.63 16.11
N TRP A 177 19.82 -7.59 16.62
CA TRP A 177 19.50 -8.12 17.95
C TRP A 177 19.82 -9.60 18.07
N ASN A 178 19.62 -10.38 17.00
CA ASN A 178 19.92 -11.82 16.98
C ASN A 178 21.41 -12.10 17.08
N ASP A 179 22.27 -11.23 16.56
CA ASP A 179 23.72 -11.42 16.49
C ASP A 179 24.47 -10.95 17.76
N ILE A 180 23.86 -10.08 18.56
CA ILE A 180 24.55 -9.48 19.72
C ILE A 180 24.45 -10.31 21.00
N SER A 181 25.44 -10.12 21.87
CA SER A 181 25.50 -10.77 23.18
C SER A 181 24.41 -10.27 24.15
N ASN A 182 24.04 -11.11 25.11
CA ASN A 182 23.08 -10.75 26.16
C ASN A 182 23.49 -9.48 26.94
N GLN A 183 24.78 -9.25 27.17
CA GLN A 183 25.26 -8.02 27.83
C GLN A 183 24.95 -6.75 27.01
N LYS A 184 25.09 -6.84 25.69
CA LYS A 184 24.76 -5.73 24.78
C LYS A 184 23.25 -5.52 24.69
N ARG A 185 22.46 -6.62 24.67
CA ARG A 185 20.99 -6.56 24.78
C ARG A 185 20.52 -5.85 26.05
N GLU A 186 21.12 -6.14 27.20
CA GLU A 186 20.80 -5.43 28.44
C GLU A 186 21.22 -3.96 28.40
N SER A 187 22.33 -3.64 27.74
CA SER A 187 22.73 -2.23 27.53
C SER A 187 21.68 -1.48 26.71
N VAL A 188 21.16 -2.08 25.64
CA VAL A 188 20.08 -1.49 24.81
C VAL A 188 18.83 -1.24 25.65
N LYS A 189 18.37 -2.23 26.43
CA LYS A 189 17.20 -2.07 27.31
C LYS A 189 17.39 -0.91 28.30
N GLN A 190 18.59 -0.74 28.85
CA GLN A 190 18.91 0.38 29.73
C GLN A 190 18.85 1.72 29.00
N LEU A 191 19.45 1.81 27.80
CA LEU A 191 19.44 3.04 26.99
C LEU A 191 18.02 3.45 26.59
N LEU A 192 17.15 2.50 26.23
CA LEU A 192 15.73 2.74 25.97
C LEU A 192 15.02 3.26 27.21
N LYS A 193 15.23 2.62 28.37
CA LYS A 193 14.64 3.04 29.65
C LYS A 193 15.09 4.44 30.08
N GLN A 194 16.31 4.84 29.72
CA GLN A 194 16.89 6.15 30.01
C GLN A 194 16.55 7.21 28.96
N ASN A 195 15.73 6.87 27.96
CA ASN A 195 15.42 7.69 26.80
C ASN A 195 16.69 8.18 26.06
N GLN A 196 17.81 7.45 26.12
CA GLN A 196 19.02 7.77 25.33
C GLN A 196 18.92 7.21 23.92
N LEU A 197 18.26 6.06 23.79
CA LEU A 197 17.83 5.51 22.52
C LEU A 197 16.30 5.60 22.51
N GLU A 198 15.70 6.10 21.43
CA GLU A 198 14.26 6.04 21.19
C GLU A 198 14.00 5.29 19.89
N ILE A 199 12.96 4.45 19.88
CA ILE A 199 12.48 3.82 18.66
C ILE A 199 11.27 4.62 18.16
N VAL A 200 11.39 5.17 16.96
CA VAL A 200 10.36 6.02 16.31
C VAL A 200 9.67 5.24 15.21
N THR A 201 8.34 5.37 15.07
CA THR A 201 7.47 4.48 14.27
C THR A 201 7.53 3.00 14.68
N GLY A 202 8.70 2.35 14.64
CA GLY A 202 8.89 0.96 15.02
C GLY A 202 8.20 -0.05 14.09
N GLY A 203 7.89 0.33 12.85
CA GLY A 203 7.48 -0.60 11.81
C GLY A 203 8.65 -1.46 11.35
N TRP A 204 8.35 -2.57 10.67
CA TRP A 204 9.38 -3.40 10.04
C TRP A 204 10.24 -2.57 9.07
N VAL A 205 9.60 -1.62 8.38
CA VAL A 205 10.22 -0.66 7.45
C VAL A 205 9.58 0.72 7.61
N MET A 206 10.21 1.74 7.02
CA MET A 206 9.51 2.97 6.66
C MET A 206 8.82 2.75 5.31
N ASN A 207 7.50 2.51 5.34
CA ASN A 207 6.76 2.10 4.14
C ASN A 207 6.53 3.23 3.14
N ASP A 208 6.37 2.89 1.86
CA ASP A 208 5.73 3.78 0.88
C ASP A 208 4.30 4.12 1.32
N GLU A 209 3.85 5.33 0.98
CA GLU A 209 2.50 5.81 1.28
C GLU A 209 1.63 5.95 0.02
N ALA A 210 2.16 5.74 -1.18
CA ALA A 210 1.39 5.84 -2.42
C ALA A 210 0.85 4.49 -2.91
N ASN A 211 1.71 3.47 -3.03
CA ASN A 211 1.39 2.18 -3.63
C ASN A 211 1.07 1.11 -2.58
N SER A 212 1.34 1.36 -1.30
CA SER A 212 1.06 0.40 -0.23
C SER A 212 -0.44 0.28 0.04
N ASN A 213 -0.94 -0.95 0.11
CA ASN A 213 -2.29 -1.20 0.59
C ASN A 213 -2.34 -1.00 2.11
N TRP A 214 -3.43 -0.43 2.65
CA TRP A 214 -3.55 -0.17 4.08
C TRP A 214 -3.38 -1.43 4.94
N LEU A 215 -3.80 -2.61 4.45
CA LEU A 215 -3.57 -3.88 5.15
C LEU A 215 -2.08 -4.19 5.25
N SER A 216 -1.31 -3.99 4.17
CA SER A 216 0.14 -4.19 4.20
C SER A 216 0.85 -3.18 5.11
N ILE A 217 0.35 -1.94 5.20
CA ILE A 217 0.84 -0.94 6.16
C ILE A 217 0.61 -1.41 7.59
N VAL A 218 -0.60 -1.91 7.90
CA VAL A 218 -0.91 -2.47 9.22
C VAL A 218 -0.05 -3.71 9.52
N HIS A 219 0.14 -4.61 8.54
CA HIS A 219 0.98 -5.80 8.71
C HIS A 219 2.43 -5.43 9.03
N GLN A 220 3.06 -4.52 8.27
CA GLN A 220 4.45 -4.15 8.51
C GLN A 220 4.64 -3.45 9.86
N LEU A 221 3.68 -2.59 10.25
CA LEU A 221 3.68 -1.92 11.54
C LEU A 221 3.53 -2.94 12.68
N SER A 222 2.60 -3.88 12.52
CA SER A 222 2.33 -4.93 13.49
C SER A 222 3.52 -5.87 13.66
N GLU A 223 4.19 -6.28 12.58
CA GLU A 223 5.38 -7.15 12.66
C GLU A 223 6.51 -6.49 13.46
N GLY A 224 6.78 -5.20 13.20
CA GLY A 224 7.74 -4.43 13.98
C GLY A 224 7.33 -4.29 15.45
N HIS A 225 6.08 -3.91 15.72
CA HIS A 225 5.58 -3.71 17.09
C HIS A 225 5.52 -5.00 17.91
N GLN A 226 5.10 -6.11 17.32
CA GLN A 226 5.10 -7.41 17.99
C GLN A 226 6.53 -7.84 18.34
N TRP A 227 7.49 -7.61 17.44
CA TRP A 227 8.89 -7.87 17.71
C TRP A 227 9.41 -7.01 18.88
N LEU A 228 9.07 -5.71 18.90
CA LEU A 228 9.44 -4.78 19.97
C LEU A 228 8.84 -5.19 21.31
N GLN A 229 7.56 -5.55 21.35
CA GLN A 229 6.90 -6.01 22.58
C GLN A 229 7.56 -7.27 23.11
N LYS A 230 7.77 -8.27 22.25
CA LYS A 230 8.35 -9.57 22.64
C LYS A 230 9.78 -9.45 23.18
N ASN A 231 10.61 -8.60 22.58
CA ASN A 231 12.05 -8.56 22.89
C ASN A 231 12.43 -7.43 23.87
N LEU A 232 11.69 -6.32 23.86
CA LEU A 232 12.05 -5.08 24.56
C LEU A 232 10.94 -4.55 25.47
N ASN A 233 9.70 -5.05 25.36
CA ASN A 233 8.53 -4.49 26.03
C ASN A 233 8.42 -2.97 25.79
N TYR A 234 8.51 -2.57 24.53
CA TYR A 234 8.61 -1.18 24.10
C TYR A 234 7.53 -0.82 23.07
N THR A 235 6.86 0.32 23.28
CA THR A 235 5.86 0.87 22.35
C THR A 235 6.30 2.27 21.90
N PRO A 236 6.56 2.49 20.59
CA PRO A 236 6.82 3.82 20.05
C PRO A 236 5.65 4.79 20.29
N ARG A 237 5.95 6.08 20.54
CA ARG A 237 4.95 7.14 20.76
C ARG A 237 4.76 8.08 19.57
N SER A 238 5.79 8.18 18.73
CA SER A 238 5.90 9.20 17.68
C SER A 238 6.29 8.56 16.35
N GLY A 239 5.59 8.93 15.28
CA GLY A 239 5.89 8.53 13.92
C GLY A 239 7.01 9.39 13.33
N TRP A 240 7.85 8.76 12.51
CA TRP A 240 8.97 9.37 11.81
C TRP A 240 8.95 8.90 10.36
N THR A 241 8.58 9.81 9.46
CA THR A 241 8.41 9.51 8.03
C THR A 241 9.14 10.54 7.17
N ILE A 242 10.43 10.28 6.94
CA ILE A 242 11.30 11.24 6.26
C ILE A 242 11.50 10.98 4.76
N ASP A 243 11.27 9.75 4.28
CA ASP A 243 11.64 9.36 2.92
C ASP A 243 10.55 8.84 1.95
N PRO A 244 9.30 8.54 2.34
CA PRO A 244 8.24 8.26 1.37
C PRO A 244 7.95 9.45 0.44
N PHE A 245 7.74 9.19 -0.86
CA PHE A 245 7.75 10.22 -1.91
C PHE A 245 6.38 10.92 -2.11
N GLY A 246 5.95 11.63 -1.07
CA GLY A 246 4.57 12.12 -0.92
C GLY A 246 3.85 11.30 0.14
N LEU A 247 2.81 11.87 0.73
CA LEU A 247 2.27 11.37 2.00
C LEU A 247 0.75 11.28 1.98
N SER A 248 0.24 10.26 2.64
CA SER A 248 -1.16 9.89 2.67
C SER A 248 -1.75 10.10 4.06
N PRO A 249 -2.95 10.72 4.17
CA PRO A 249 -3.67 10.81 5.44
C PRO A 249 -4.04 9.44 6.00
N THR A 250 -4.06 8.37 5.19
CA THR A 250 -4.25 7.00 5.67
C THR A 250 -3.12 6.58 6.62
N GLN A 251 -1.87 6.97 6.37
CA GLN A 251 -0.76 6.65 7.27
C GLN A 251 -0.97 7.31 8.65
N ALA A 252 -1.31 8.59 8.66
CA ALA A 252 -1.61 9.32 9.90
C ALA A 252 -2.78 8.69 10.67
N PHE A 253 -3.85 8.32 9.97
CA PHE A 253 -5.00 7.64 10.57
C PHE A 253 -4.63 6.30 11.22
N LEU A 254 -3.89 5.46 10.52
CA LEU A 254 -3.49 4.15 11.03
C LEU A 254 -2.56 4.28 12.23
N LEU A 255 -1.64 5.26 12.22
CA LEU A 255 -0.78 5.55 13.37
C LEU A 255 -1.61 6.05 14.57
N LYS A 256 -2.55 6.98 14.36
CA LYS A 256 -3.45 7.46 15.43
C LYS A 256 -4.19 6.30 16.09
N ASN A 257 -4.79 5.42 15.28
CA ASN A 257 -5.51 4.24 15.77
C ASN A 257 -4.59 3.16 16.37
N SER A 258 -3.28 3.25 16.12
CA SER A 258 -2.25 2.42 16.75
C SER A 258 -1.68 3.05 18.03
N GLY A 259 -2.26 4.14 18.53
CA GLY A 259 -1.89 4.79 19.79
C GLY A 259 -0.79 5.86 19.67
N PHE A 260 -0.42 6.26 18.47
CA PHE A 260 0.54 7.35 18.27
C PHE A 260 -0.07 8.70 18.66
N GLN A 261 0.78 9.56 19.20
CA GLN A 261 0.42 10.91 19.63
C GLN A 261 0.92 11.97 18.65
N ASN A 262 2.02 11.67 17.96
CA ASN A 262 2.70 12.62 17.09
C ASN A 262 3.20 11.94 15.81
N LEU A 263 3.37 12.73 14.77
CA LEU A 263 3.96 12.33 13.50
C LEU A 263 4.93 13.40 13.01
N LEU A 264 6.06 12.99 12.43
CA LEU A 264 6.92 13.86 11.66
C LEU A 264 6.93 13.42 10.19
N ILE A 265 6.85 14.40 9.29
CA ILE A 265 6.88 14.22 7.84
C ILE A 265 7.90 15.13 7.14
N GLN A 266 8.40 14.70 5.98
CA GLN A 266 9.38 15.47 5.19
C GLN A 266 9.01 15.68 3.72
N ARG A 267 8.81 14.67 2.89
CA ARG A 267 8.74 14.86 1.42
C ARG A 267 7.37 15.36 0.93
N VAL A 268 7.15 16.65 1.16
CA VAL A 268 6.00 17.43 0.67
C VAL A 268 6.47 18.39 -0.40
N HIS A 269 5.62 18.67 -1.39
CA HIS A 269 5.93 19.61 -2.47
C HIS A 269 6.49 20.94 -1.93
N TYR A 270 7.61 21.41 -2.50
CA TYR A 270 8.30 22.63 -2.05
C TYR A 270 7.39 23.88 -1.95
N ALA A 271 6.41 24.03 -2.86
CA ALA A 271 5.49 25.15 -2.86
C ALA A 271 4.52 25.09 -1.66
N VAL A 272 4.07 23.90 -1.28
CA VAL A 272 3.26 23.68 -0.08
C VAL A 272 4.07 24.00 1.17
N LYS A 273 5.30 23.48 1.28
CA LYS A 273 6.21 23.83 2.39
C LYS A 273 6.35 25.35 2.53
N LYS A 274 6.54 26.06 1.42
CA LYS A 274 6.66 27.51 1.41
C LYS A 274 5.39 28.21 1.92
N GLN A 275 4.22 27.79 1.45
CA GLN A 275 2.95 28.41 1.89
C GLN A 275 2.70 28.19 3.37
N LEU A 276 2.80 26.94 3.84
CA LEU A 276 2.59 26.62 5.26
C LEU A 276 3.64 27.31 6.14
N ALA A 277 4.89 27.40 5.69
CA ALA A 277 5.95 28.12 6.41
C ALA A 277 5.66 29.64 6.54
N LEU A 278 5.04 30.27 5.53
CA LEU A 278 4.68 31.70 5.57
C LEU A 278 3.61 32.00 6.64
N GLN A 279 2.74 31.01 6.90
CA GLN A 279 1.65 31.12 7.87
C GLN A 279 1.97 30.46 9.22
N THR A 280 3.18 29.90 9.37
CA THR A 280 3.60 29.11 10.54
C THR A 280 2.69 27.91 10.83
N ASP A 281 2.25 27.24 9.75
CA ASP A 281 1.37 26.07 9.72
C ASP A 281 2.12 24.77 9.39
N LEU A 282 3.42 24.72 9.69
CA LEU A 282 4.23 23.50 9.55
C LEU A 282 4.03 22.53 10.72
N GLU A 283 3.37 22.96 11.80
CA GLU A 283 2.90 22.13 12.90
C GLU A 283 1.37 22.21 12.89
N PHE A 284 0.70 21.07 12.76
CA PHE A 284 -0.74 21.03 12.55
C PHE A 284 -1.38 19.72 13.02
N ASN A 285 -2.69 19.76 13.25
CA ASN A 285 -3.50 18.58 13.55
C ASN A 285 -4.01 17.97 12.23
N TRP A 286 -3.36 16.90 11.76
CA TRP A 286 -3.73 16.24 10.52
C TRP A 286 -4.91 15.29 10.75
N LYS A 287 -6.01 15.52 10.03
CA LYS A 287 -7.23 14.71 10.13
C LYS A 287 -7.70 14.17 8.78
N GLN A 288 -8.58 13.18 8.84
CA GLN A 288 -9.22 12.63 7.65
C GLN A 288 -10.14 13.65 6.98
N ILE A 289 -10.32 13.49 5.66
CA ILE A 289 -11.14 14.41 4.85
C ILE A 289 -12.63 14.35 5.19
N TRP A 290 -13.10 13.24 5.79
CA TRP A 290 -14.48 13.07 6.26
C TRP A 290 -14.68 13.39 7.75
N ASP A 291 -13.61 13.72 8.49
CA ASP A 291 -13.67 13.90 9.94
C ASP A 291 -14.08 15.33 10.32
N ASP A 292 -15.32 15.51 10.76
CA ASP A 292 -15.90 16.78 11.19
C ASP A 292 -15.67 17.08 12.68
N VAL A 293 -15.69 16.05 13.53
CA VAL A 293 -15.54 16.16 14.99
C VAL A 293 -14.10 16.21 15.47
N GLY A 294 -13.12 15.84 14.63
CA GLY A 294 -11.69 15.90 14.93
C GLY A 294 -11.13 14.67 15.65
N GLU A 295 -11.85 13.55 15.68
CA GLU A 295 -11.41 12.34 16.40
C GLU A 295 -10.16 11.69 15.77
N THR A 296 -9.94 11.93 14.49
CA THR A 296 -8.83 11.33 13.73
C THR A 296 -7.55 12.16 13.76
N GLN A 297 -7.56 13.31 14.44
CA GLN A 297 -6.44 14.24 14.48
C GLN A 297 -5.17 13.61 15.07
N LEU A 298 -4.07 13.72 14.32
CA LEU A 298 -2.72 13.40 14.76
C LEU A 298 -1.84 14.64 14.61
N PHE A 299 -1.25 15.09 15.72
CA PHE A 299 -0.33 16.23 15.70
C PHE A 299 0.87 15.90 14.80
N THR A 300 1.09 16.73 13.78
CA THR A 300 2.03 16.47 12.70
C THR A 300 3.00 17.62 12.55
N HIS A 301 4.30 17.32 12.57
CA HIS A 301 5.37 18.23 12.23
C HIS A 301 5.83 18.01 10.79
N MET A 302 5.69 19.02 9.94
CA MET A 302 6.30 19.06 8.61
C MET A 302 7.65 19.78 8.67
N MET A 303 8.71 19.06 8.34
CA MET A 303 10.04 19.65 8.20
C MET A 303 10.05 20.71 7.06
N PRO A 304 10.71 21.86 7.22
CA PRO A 304 10.48 23.03 6.33
C PRO A 304 11.26 23.02 5.02
N PHE A 305 12.32 22.23 4.91
CA PHE A 305 13.35 22.39 3.88
C PHE A 305 13.39 21.20 2.90
N TYR A 306 14.31 21.29 1.95
CA TYR A 306 14.41 20.42 0.77
C TYR A 306 14.64 18.93 1.13
N PHE A 307 15.49 18.64 2.11
CA PHE A 307 15.92 17.28 2.43
C PHE A 307 16.08 17.07 3.94
N TYR A 308 16.27 15.81 4.37
CA TYR A 308 16.50 15.45 5.78
C TYR A 308 17.98 15.34 6.15
N ASP A 309 18.91 15.61 5.23
CA ASP A 309 20.34 15.67 5.52
C ASP A 309 20.70 16.90 6.38
N ILE A 310 21.85 16.83 7.05
CA ILE A 310 22.34 17.90 7.93
C ILE A 310 22.37 19.29 7.25
N PRO A 311 22.84 19.44 5.99
CA PRO A 311 22.75 20.70 5.26
C PRO A 311 21.35 21.32 5.18
N HIS A 312 20.28 20.52 5.16
CA HIS A 312 18.91 21.01 5.04
C HIS A 312 18.09 20.85 6.31
N THR A 313 18.68 20.54 7.46
CA THR A 313 17.94 20.41 8.73
C THR A 313 18.30 21.46 9.77
N CYS A 314 19.50 22.02 9.70
CA CYS A 314 19.96 23.02 10.69
C CYS A 314 19.28 24.40 10.51
N GLY A 315 18.90 24.76 9.29
CA GLY A 315 18.38 26.09 8.95
C GLY A 315 18.34 26.34 7.46
N PRO A 316 17.99 27.57 7.03
CA PRO A 316 17.72 27.89 5.63
C PRO A 316 18.95 27.95 4.72
N ASP A 317 20.18 28.12 5.24
CA ASP A 317 21.40 28.21 4.44
C ASP A 317 22.21 26.91 4.48
N PRO A 318 22.11 26.05 3.45
CA PRO A 318 22.82 24.77 3.46
C PRO A 318 24.34 24.93 3.36
N LYS A 319 24.86 26.06 2.86
CA LYS A 319 26.30 26.36 2.89
C LYS A 319 26.79 26.57 4.32
N VAL A 320 25.94 27.09 5.21
CA VAL A 320 26.26 27.23 6.64
C VAL A 320 26.08 25.89 7.34
N CYS A 321 24.92 25.26 7.18
CA CYS A 321 24.59 24.01 7.85
C CYS A 321 25.57 22.87 7.54
N CYS A 322 26.04 22.78 6.30
CA CYS A 322 27.03 21.78 5.90
C CYS A 322 28.35 21.86 6.69
N GLN A 323 28.70 23.04 7.22
CA GLN A 323 29.90 23.21 8.06
C GLN A 323 29.73 22.63 9.48
N PHE A 324 28.53 22.17 9.83
CA PHE A 324 28.19 21.49 11.08
C PHE A 324 27.80 20.03 10.84
N ASP A 325 28.13 19.51 9.65
CA ASP A 325 28.22 18.09 9.37
C ASP A 325 29.69 17.66 9.50
N PHE A 326 30.07 17.12 10.66
CA PHE A 326 31.46 16.78 10.93
C PHE A 326 31.91 15.47 10.24
N LYS A 327 31.01 14.71 9.59
CA LYS A 327 31.41 13.62 8.68
C LYS A 327 31.98 14.18 7.37
N ARG A 328 31.80 15.46 7.07
CA ARG A 328 32.39 16.13 5.88
C ARG A 328 33.79 16.70 6.12
N PHE A 329 34.47 16.27 7.19
CA PHE A 329 35.91 16.42 7.26
C PHE A 329 36.57 15.62 6.13
N SER A 330 37.62 16.19 5.53
CA SER A 330 38.33 15.59 4.39
C SER A 330 38.80 14.16 4.65
N LYS A 331 39.12 13.82 5.91
CA LYS A 331 39.54 12.46 6.32
C LYS A 331 38.49 11.37 6.09
N PHE A 332 37.20 11.73 5.97
CA PHE A 332 36.09 10.80 5.72
C PHE A 332 35.68 10.74 4.24
N GLY A 333 36.34 11.50 3.36
CA GLY A 333 36.06 11.47 1.92
C GLY A 333 34.77 12.15 1.47
N LEU A 334 34.04 12.81 2.38
CA LEU A 334 32.86 13.62 2.06
C LEU A 334 33.20 15.11 2.11
N PHE A 335 32.54 15.90 1.25
CA PHE A 335 32.79 17.33 1.13
C PHE A 335 31.49 18.12 1.10
N CYS A 336 31.57 19.42 1.43
CA CYS A 336 30.45 20.33 1.26
C CYS A 336 30.36 20.82 -0.19
N PRO A 337 29.25 20.57 -0.91
CA PRO A 337 29.06 21.06 -2.28
C PRO A 337 29.19 22.57 -2.41
N TRP A 338 28.85 23.32 -1.34
CA TRP A 338 28.97 24.77 -1.26
C TRP A 338 30.38 25.29 -0.97
N LYS A 339 31.41 24.42 -1.07
CA LYS A 339 32.84 24.77 -1.03
C LYS A 339 33.35 25.39 0.27
N VAL A 340 32.58 25.28 1.37
CA VAL A 340 33.02 25.67 2.70
C VAL A 340 32.99 24.44 3.61
N PRO A 341 34.16 23.87 3.98
CA PRO A 341 34.21 22.65 4.77
C PRO A 341 33.88 22.91 6.25
N PRO A 342 33.51 21.87 7.02
CA PRO A 342 33.43 21.95 8.47
C PRO A 342 34.80 22.25 9.10
N LYS A 343 34.78 22.85 10.29
CA LYS A 343 35.97 23.13 11.11
C LYS A 343 35.83 22.45 12.46
N LEU A 344 36.92 21.87 12.98
CA LEU A 344 36.96 21.36 14.34
C LEU A 344 36.62 22.48 15.33
N ILE A 345 35.77 22.19 16.30
CA ILE A 345 35.34 23.15 17.32
C ILE A 345 36.40 23.20 18.43
N THR A 346 36.98 24.37 18.62
CA THR A 346 38.02 24.64 19.63
C THR A 346 37.64 25.85 20.45
N ASP A 347 38.29 26.04 21.60
CA ASP A 347 38.03 27.20 22.47
C ASP A 347 38.24 28.54 21.75
N GLN A 348 39.11 28.57 20.74
CA GLN A 348 39.38 29.78 19.94
C GLN A 348 38.26 30.12 18.95
N ASN A 349 37.48 29.14 18.47
CA ASN A 349 36.45 29.38 17.44
C ASN A 349 35.02 29.13 17.93
N VAL A 350 34.82 28.47 19.08
CA VAL A 350 33.50 28.03 19.54
C VAL A 350 32.47 29.16 19.61
N ALA A 351 32.88 30.37 20.00
CA ALA A 351 31.98 31.53 20.07
C ALA A 351 31.46 31.96 18.68
N GLU A 352 32.35 32.05 17.68
CA GLU A 352 31.97 32.39 16.29
C GLU A 352 31.11 31.28 15.67
N ARG A 353 31.51 30.02 15.87
CA ARG A 353 30.79 28.86 15.34
C ARG A 353 29.41 28.69 15.98
N ALA A 354 29.30 28.86 17.29
CA ALA A 354 28.03 28.83 18.01
C ALA A 354 27.08 29.95 17.56
N ALA A 355 27.58 31.18 17.40
CA ALA A 355 26.77 32.29 16.89
C ALA A 355 26.24 32.03 15.46
N LEU A 356 27.09 31.47 14.59
CA LEU A 356 26.72 31.12 13.21
C LEU A 356 25.65 30.02 13.16
N LEU A 357 25.79 28.97 13.98
CA LEU A 357 24.81 27.89 14.07
C LEU A 357 23.49 28.37 14.67
N LEU A 358 23.56 29.16 15.75
CA LEU A 358 22.39 29.70 16.43
C LEU A 358 21.59 30.66 15.54
N ASP A 359 22.25 31.42 14.66
CA ASP A 359 21.55 32.22 13.64
C ASP A 359 20.68 31.34 12.74
N GLN A 360 21.17 30.17 12.31
CA GLN A 360 20.39 29.21 11.51
C GLN A 360 19.22 28.63 12.29
N TYR A 361 19.44 28.24 13.56
CA TYR A 361 18.36 27.77 14.44
C TYR A 361 17.29 28.83 14.67
N LYS A 362 17.69 30.07 14.97
CA LYS A 362 16.76 31.20 15.12
C LYS A 362 15.97 31.44 13.83
N LYS A 363 16.61 31.39 12.66
CA LYS A 363 15.90 31.50 11.37
C LYS A 363 14.91 30.36 11.17
N LYS A 364 15.29 29.11 11.42
CA LYS A 364 14.38 27.95 11.32
C LYS A 364 13.18 28.09 12.26
N SER A 365 13.40 28.52 13.50
CA SER A 365 12.31 28.70 14.47
C SER A 365 11.29 29.78 14.07
N MET A 366 11.65 30.73 13.20
CA MET A 366 10.70 31.71 12.65
C MET A 366 9.59 31.07 11.79
N LEU A 367 9.75 29.81 11.39
CA LEU A 367 8.77 29.07 10.58
C LEU A 367 7.74 28.30 11.43
N PHE A 368 7.90 28.30 12.76
CA PHE A 368 7.08 27.56 13.71
C PHE A 368 6.49 28.49 14.77
N ARG A 369 5.39 28.06 15.40
CA ARG A 369 4.65 28.86 16.40
C ARG A 369 5.34 28.84 17.77
N SER A 370 5.77 27.66 18.22
CA SER A 370 6.41 27.47 19.54
C SER A 370 7.86 28.00 19.57
N ASN A 371 8.45 28.16 20.76
CA ASN A 371 9.88 28.38 20.95
C ASN A 371 10.65 27.05 21.15
N VAL A 372 10.06 25.93 20.75
CA VAL A 372 10.70 24.62 20.72
C VAL A 372 11.10 24.28 19.28
N LEU A 373 12.34 23.86 19.07
CA LEU A 373 12.89 23.62 17.75
C LEU A 373 13.51 22.23 17.64
N LEU A 374 13.04 21.48 16.64
CA LEU A 374 13.61 20.21 16.24
C LEU A 374 14.74 20.40 15.22
N ILE A 375 15.90 19.77 15.45
CA ILE A 375 17.04 19.75 14.53
C ILE A 375 17.49 18.29 14.29
N PRO A 376 17.01 17.62 13.23
CA PRO A 376 17.53 16.31 12.85
C PRO A 376 19.02 16.39 12.51
N LEU A 377 19.81 15.44 13.04
CA LEU A 377 21.25 15.35 12.81
C LEU A 377 21.58 13.96 12.24
N GLY A 378 21.36 13.79 10.95
CA GLY A 378 21.56 12.53 10.27
C GLY A 378 21.48 12.67 8.76
N ASP A 379 21.62 11.54 8.08
CA ASP A 379 21.59 11.34 6.63
C ASP A 379 21.54 9.80 6.41
N ASP A 380 21.58 9.37 5.16
CA ASP A 380 21.64 7.95 4.78
C ASP A 380 22.88 7.26 5.40
N PHE A 381 22.67 6.14 6.07
CA PHE A 381 23.69 5.25 6.66
C PHE A 381 24.79 6.00 7.45
N ARG A 382 24.39 7.02 8.22
CA ARG A 382 25.28 7.75 9.13
C ARG A 382 25.59 6.94 10.39
N TYR A 383 26.65 7.36 11.07
CA TYR A 383 27.22 6.80 12.30
C TYR A 383 27.86 5.41 12.14
N SER A 384 28.24 5.05 10.90
CA SER A 384 28.86 3.76 10.59
C SER A 384 30.30 3.63 11.08
N LEU A 385 31.00 4.76 11.27
CA LEU A 385 32.34 4.79 11.84
C LEU A 385 32.33 5.31 13.27
N SER A 386 33.07 4.66 14.18
CA SER A 386 33.21 5.13 15.56
C SER A 386 33.80 6.55 15.64
N SER A 387 34.77 6.85 14.78
CA SER A 387 35.38 8.19 14.69
C SER A 387 34.44 9.25 14.12
N GLU A 388 33.48 8.89 13.26
CA GLU A 388 32.41 9.80 12.84
C GLU A 388 31.49 10.13 14.01
N CYS A 389 31.17 9.14 14.85
CA CYS A 389 30.37 9.35 16.04
C CYS A 389 31.06 10.33 17.00
N ASP A 390 32.35 10.14 17.25
CA ASP A 390 33.15 11.05 18.09
C ASP A 390 33.14 12.48 17.55
N GLU A 391 33.43 12.66 16.26
CA GLU A 391 33.43 13.99 15.65
C GLU A 391 32.06 14.66 15.69
N GLN A 392 30.96 13.91 15.52
CA GLN A 392 29.63 14.48 15.63
C GLN A 392 29.30 14.85 17.07
N PHE A 393 29.41 13.91 18.01
CA PHE A 393 28.99 14.15 19.39
C PHE A 393 29.86 15.19 20.09
N ASP A 394 31.19 15.13 19.95
CA ASP A 394 32.09 15.97 20.73
C ASP A 394 32.06 17.43 20.25
N ASN A 395 32.00 17.66 18.92
CA ASN A 395 31.91 19.01 18.39
C ASN A 395 30.54 19.65 18.70
N TYR A 396 29.44 18.91 18.58
CA TYR A 396 28.13 19.42 19.01
C TYR A 396 28.08 19.66 20.51
N GLN A 397 28.66 18.79 21.34
CA GLN A 397 28.68 18.99 22.78
C GLN A 397 29.40 20.29 23.17
N ARG A 398 30.55 20.58 22.55
CA ARG A 398 31.27 21.86 22.77
C ARG A 398 30.44 23.08 22.39
N LEU A 399 29.73 23.01 21.24
CA LEU A 399 28.84 24.07 20.79
C LEU A 399 27.66 24.27 21.75
N MET A 400 27.03 23.17 22.18
CA MET A 400 25.91 23.18 23.12
C MET A 400 26.32 23.73 24.47
N ASP A 401 27.43 23.26 25.01
CA ASP A 401 27.97 23.74 26.28
C ASP A 401 28.22 25.25 26.19
N HIS A 402 28.91 25.74 25.15
CA HIS A 402 29.13 27.18 24.99
C HIS A 402 27.82 27.99 24.92
N MET A 403 26.85 27.53 24.13
CA MET A 403 25.55 28.19 23.98
C MET A 403 24.75 28.24 25.29
N ASN A 404 24.74 27.14 26.05
CA ASN A 404 24.00 27.05 27.31
C ASN A 404 24.64 27.88 28.43
N HIS A 405 25.98 27.98 28.48
CA HIS A 405 26.68 28.79 29.48
C HIS A 405 26.57 30.30 29.20
N ASN A 406 26.32 30.71 27.95
CA ASN A 406 26.20 32.11 27.59
C ASN A 406 24.73 32.58 27.62
N GLU A 407 24.30 33.13 28.74
CA GLU A 407 22.92 33.61 28.93
C GLU A 407 22.45 34.62 27.88
N ASN A 408 23.37 35.41 27.30
CA ASN A 408 23.03 36.41 26.29
C ASN A 408 22.61 35.78 24.94
N MET A 409 22.88 34.50 24.72
CA MET A 409 22.45 33.80 23.51
C MET A 409 20.94 33.45 23.53
N ASN A 410 20.30 33.48 24.71
CA ASN A 410 18.87 33.19 24.93
C ASN A 410 18.42 31.84 24.34
N VAL A 411 19.24 30.80 24.52
CA VAL A 411 18.99 29.45 24.01
C VAL A 411 19.24 28.42 25.11
N GLN A 412 18.46 27.34 25.08
CA GLN A 412 18.73 26.09 25.78
C GLN A 412 18.81 25.00 24.71
N ILE A 413 19.96 24.37 24.54
CA ILE A 413 20.19 23.37 23.49
C ILE A 413 20.74 22.07 24.09
N GLN A 414 20.25 20.95 23.58
CA GLN A 414 20.69 19.62 24.01
C GLN A 414 20.50 18.60 22.89
N PHE A 415 21.18 17.46 23.01
CA PHE A 415 20.74 16.28 22.28
C PHE A 415 19.37 15.86 22.83
N GLY A 416 18.48 15.49 21.92
CA GLY A 416 17.12 15.07 22.24
C GLY A 416 16.74 13.84 21.45
N THR A 417 15.61 13.27 21.86
CA THR A 417 14.86 12.32 21.05
C THR A 417 13.62 13.01 20.45
N LEU A 418 12.84 12.28 19.64
CA LEU A 418 11.62 12.84 19.05
C LEU A 418 10.55 13.07 20.12
N THR A 419 10.47 12.19 21.12
CA THR A 419 9.63 12.37 22.32
C THR A 419 10.02 13.61 23.12
N ASP A 420 11.32 13.87 23.35
CA ASP A 420 11.77 15.07 24.06
C ASP A 420 11.28 16.36 23.37
N TYR A 421 11.31 16.39 22.04
CA TYR A 421 10.82 17.52 21.24
C TYR A 421 9.30 17.70 21.34
N PHE A 422 8.51 16.66 21.06
CA PHE A 422 7.05 16.77 21.06
C PHE A 422 6.49 17.04 22.46
N ASP A 423 7.02 16.39 23.51
CA ASP A 423 6.60 16.65 24.89
C ASP A 423 6.90 18.12 25.29
N ALA A 424 7.96 18.73 24.75
CA ALA A 424 8.26 20.14 24.96
C ALA A 424 7.32 21.09 24.18
N VAL A 425 6.94 20.74 22.94
CA VAL A 425 5.96 21.51 22.15
C VAL A 425 4.61 21.53 22.86
N HIS A 426 4.09 20.37 23.26
CA HIS A 426 2.81 20.20 23.97
C HIS A 426 2.79 20.83 25.36
N LYS A 427 3.97 21.06 25.94
CA LYS A 427 4.11 21.81 27.18
C LYS A 427 4.06 23.32 26.96
N GLU A 428 4.55 23.82 25.83
CA GLU A 428 4.55 25.25 25.51
C GLU A 428 3.21 25.72 24.92
N MET A 429 2.59 24.90 24.08
CA MET A 429 1.38 25.23 23.33
C MET A 429 0.32 24.15 23.49
N LYS A 430 -0.95 24.53 23.34
CA LYS A 430 -2.06 23.57 23.34
C LYS A 430 -2.38 23.11 21.92
N ASP A 431 -3.02 21.96 21.80
CA ASP A 431 -3.41 21.41 20.49
C ASP A 431 -4.34 22.37 19.73
N GLU A 432 -5.22 23.12 20.41
CA GLU A 432 -6.12 24.10 19.77
C GLU A 432 -5.40 25.34 19.24
N ASP A 433 -4.14 25.54 19.65
CA ASP A 433 -3.30 26.62 19.13
C ASP A 433 -2.65 26.25 17.78
N PHE A 434 -2.91 25.06 17.23
CA PHE A 434 -2.43 24.60 15.93
C PHE A 434 -3.57 24.42 14.92
N SER A 435 -3.31 24.77 13.66
CA SER A 435 -4.30 24.63 12.60
C SER A 435 -4.63 23.17 12.33
N THR A 436 -5.87 22.90 11.94
CA THR A 436 -6.30 21.60 11.42
C THR A 436 -6.07 21.52 9.92
N ILE A 437 -5.45 20.43 9.45
CA ILE A 437 -5.24 20.18 8.02
C ILE A 437 -5.91 18.87 7.62
N SER A 438 -6.58 18.85 6.47
CA SER A 438 -7.14 17.65 5.86
C SER A 438 -6.77 17.52 4.39
N GLY A 439 -6.57 16.29 3.92
CA GLY A 439 -6.16 15.97 2.54
C GLY A 439 -4.79 15.30 2.50
N ASP A 440 -4.32 15.00 1.29
CA ASP A 440 -3.03 14.36 1.04
C ASP A 440 -1.92 15.36 0.68
N PHE A 441 -0.70 14.85 0.56
CA PHE A 441 0.45 15.59 0.07
C PHE A 441 1.00 15.00 -1.24
N PHE A 442 0.11 14.53 -2.12
CA PHE A 442 0.45 14.07 -3.47
C PHE A 442 0.12 15.15 -4.51
N THR A 443 0.91 15.36 -5.55
CA THR A 443 2.08 14.58 -5.99
C THR A 443 3.35 15.29 -5.59
N TYR A 444 4.29 14.58 -4.95
CA TYR A 444 5.54 15.17 -4.48
C TYR A 444 6.37 15.73 -5.63
N CYS A 445 6.90 16.93 -5.43
CA CYS A 445 7.86 17.57 -6.30
C CYS A 445 8.96 18.21 -5.45
N ASP A 446 10.19 17.74 -5.67
CA ASP A 446 11.37 18.21 -4.98
C ASP A 446 11.89 19.52 -5.57
N VAL A 447 11.84 19.70 -6.90
CA VAL A 447 12.28 20.93 -7.59
C VAL A 447 11.62 21.09 -8.96
N ASP A 448 11.39 22.34 -9.38
CA ASP A 448 10.87 22.70 -10.71
C ASP A 448 9.62 21.90 -11.11
N ASP A 449 9.73 21.09 -12.16
CA ASP A 449 8.70 20.21 -12.72
C ASP A 449 8.98 18.72 -12.49
N HIS A 450 9.88 18.39 -11.55
CA HIS A 450 10.27 17.01 -11.23
C HIS A 450 9.23 16.35 -10.31
N TYR A 451 8.04 16.07 -10.85
CA TYR A 451 7.02 15.33 -10.11
C TYR A 451 7.38 13.84 -10.04
N TRP A 452 7.30 13.30 -8.83
CA TRP A 452 7.61 11.91 -8.51
C TRP A 452 6.37 11.06 -8.73
N SER A 453 5.82 11.06 -9.95
CA SER A 453 4.66 10.24 -10.32
C SER A 453 5.02 9.00 -11.14
N GLY A 454 6.30 8.84 -11.54
CA GLY A 454 6.75 7.66 -12.27
C GLY A 454 6.70 6.39 -11.42
N TYR A 455 7.04 6.51 -10.13
CA TYR A 455 7.07 5.37 -9.22
C TYR A 455 5.69 4.78 -8.90
N TYR A 456 4.60 5.50 -9.22
CA TYR A 456 3.24 4.95 -9.18
C TYR A 456 3.08 3.74 -10.12
N THR A 457 3.90 3.64 -11.16
CA THR A 457 3.82 2.56 -12.16
C THR A 457 5.10 1.73 -12.27
N SER A 458 6.27 2.28 -11.90
CA SER A 458 7.57 1.60 -12.02
C SER A 458 7.55 0.15 -11.52
N ARG A 459 8.06 -0.77 -12.36
CA ARG A 459 8.12 -2.22 -12.08
C ARG A 459 6.74 -2.83 -11.70
N PRO A 460 5.73 -2.71 -12.58
CA PRO A 460 4.34 -3.03 -12.24
C PRO A 460 4.09 -4.52 -11.94
N PHE A 461 4.94 -5.42 -12.46
CA PHE A 461 4.87 -6.85 -12.16
C PHE A 461 4.94 -7.11 -10.64
N TYR A 462 5.89 -6.48 -9.95
CA TYR A 462 6.08 -6.70 -8.51
C TYR A 462 5.04 -5.95 -7.67
N LYS A 463 4.49 -4.83 -8.15
CA LYS A 463 3.31 -4.20 -7.55
C LYS A 463 2.08 -5.13 -7.57
N ARG A 464 1.89 -5.89 -8.66
CA ARG A 464 0.86 -6.93 -8.72
C ARG A 464 1.18 -8.11 -7.80
N MET A 465 2.44 -8.56 -7.78
CA MET A 465 2.90 -9.65 -6.92
C MET A 465 2.66 -9.37 -5.42
N ASP A 466 2.85 -8.12 -4.98
CA ASP A 466 2.51 -7.68 -3.61
C ASP A 466 1.05 -7.99 -3.25
N ARG A 467 0.09 -7.63 -4.12
CA ARG A 467 -1.34 -7.88 -3.88
C ARG A 467 -1.66 -9.36 -3.80
N ILE A 468 -0.95 -10.17 -4.58
CA ILE A 468 -1.11 -11.63 -4.59
C ILE A 468 -0.56 -12.23 -3.30
N LEU A 469 0.63 -11.80 -2.86
CA LEU A 469 1.19 -12.21 -1.58
C LEU A 469 0.30 -11.80 -0.40
N LEU A 470 -0.22 -10.56 -0.39
CA LEU A 470 -1.16 -10.10 0.63
C LEU A 470 -2.43 -10.97 0.68
N HIS A 471 -2.98 -11.34 -0.48
CA HIS A 471 -4.13 -12.23 -0.58
C HIS A 471 -3.84 -13.61 0.05
N TYR A 472 -2.73 -14.24 -0.34
CA TYR A 472 -2.34 -15.55 0.20
C TYR A 472 -2.05 -15.51 1.69
N LEU A 473 -1.37 -14.47 2.16
CA LEU A 473 -1.04 -14.32 3.57
C LEU A 473 -2.31 -14.22 4.42
N ARG A 474 -3.24 -13.34 4.03
CA ARG A 474 -4.55 -13.23 4.68
C ARG A 474 -5.33 -14.54 4.65
N GLY A 475 -5.35 -15.21 3.49
CA GLY A 475 -6.03 -16.49 3.33
C GLY A 475 -5.48 -17.57 4.28
N ALA A 476 -4.15 -17.67 4.36
CA ALA A 476 -3.43 -18.63 5.20
C ALA A 476 -3.63 -18.36 6.70
N GLU A 477 -3.59 -17.10 7.15
CA GLU A 477 -3.82 -16.76 8.57
C GLU A 477 -5.25 -17.12 9.01
N ILE A 478 -6.24 -16.84 8.17
CA ILE A 478 -7.64 -17.16 8.45
C ILE A 478 -7.84 -18.67 8.47
N ILE A 479 -7.38 -19.40 7.45
CA ILE A 479 -7.62 -20.85 7.39
C ILE A 479 -6.86 -21.60 8.49
N LEU A 480 -5.66 -21.14 8.89
CA LEU A 480 -4.97 -21.67 10.06
C LEU A 480 -5.81 -21.51 11.33
N SER A 481 -6.40 -20.32 11.52
CA SER A 481 -7.27 -20.03 12.66
C SER A 481 -8.51 -20.94 12.67
N LEU A 482 -9.15 -21.13 11.51
CA LEU A 482 -10.29 -22.04 11.36
C LEU A 482 -9.90 -23.50 11.66
N THR A 483 -8.74 -23.94 11.20
CA THR A 483 -8.23 -25.29 11.47
C THR A 483 -7.95 -25.51 12.95
N GLN A 484 -7.36 -24.53 13.65
CA GLN A 484 -7.18 -24.58 15.10
C GLN A 484 -8.52 -24.71 15.85
N LEU A 485 -9.55 -23.97 15.41
CA LEU A 485 -10.89 -24.02 15.99
C LEU A 485 -11.61 -25.34 15.73
N SER A 486 -11.34 -25.98 14.59
CA SER A 486 -11.93 -27.28 14.25
C SER A 486 -11.53 -28.40 15.21
N ARG A 487 -10.38 -28.27 15.88
CA ARG A 487 -9.76 -29.28 16.76
C ARG A 487 -9.56 -30.64 16.09
N LYS A 488 -9.61 -30.70 14.75
CA LYS A 488 -9.26 -31.89 13.98
C LYS A 488 -7.75 -32.09 14.02
N PHE A 489 -7.32 -33.26 14.50
CA PHE A 489 -5.93 -33.71 14.61
C PHE A 489 -5.01 -32.87 15.52
N HIS A 490 -3.86 -33.44 15.87
CA HIS A 490 -2.77 -32.73 16.57
C HIS A 490 -1.71 -32.30 15.57
N LEU A 491 -1.81 -31.06 15.12
CA LEU A 491 -0.86 -30.46 14.18
C LEU A 491 0.31 -29.76 14.89
N ASN A 492 1.43 -29.65 14.18
CA ASN A 492 2.56 -28.82 14.63
C ASN A 492 2.29 -27.35 14.31
N TRP A 493 1.67 -26.63 15.24
CA TRP A 493 1.34 -25.21 15.06
C TRP A 493 2.57 -24.31 14.90
N GLU A 494 3.69 -24.67 15.52
CA GLU A 494 4.94 -23.89 15.44
C GLU A 494 5.54 -23.91 14.03
N TYR A 495 5.36 -25.02 13.31
CA TYR A 495 5.77 -25.13 11.91
C TYR A 495 5.02 -24.12 11.02
N PHE A 496 3.69 -24.08 11.10
CA PHE A 496 2.88 -23.14 10.33
C PHE A 496 3.20 -21.70 10.70
N GLU A 497 3.29 -21.41 12.00
CA GLU A 497 3.58 -20.05 12.49
C GLU A 497 4.95 -19.54 11.99
N THR A 498 5.95 -20.42 11.91
CA THR A 498 7.27 -20.07 11.37
C THR A 498 7.19 -19.65 9.90
N ILE A 499 6.40 -20.37 9.09
CA ILE A 499 6.21 -20.05 7.67
C ILE A 499 5.47 -18.71 7.52
N LEU A 500 4.37 -18.55 8.26
CA LEU A 500 3.56 -17.34 8.26
C LEU A 500 4.36 -16.11 8.70
N SER A 501 5.20 -16.25 9.74
CA SER A 501 6.09 -15.17 10.19
C SER A 501 7.08 -14.74 9.11
N LYS A 502 7.69 -15.69 8.38
CA LYS A 502 8.58 -15.35 7.24
C LYS A 502 7.84 -14.66 6.11
N ALA A 503 6.61 -15.07 5.83
CA ALA A 503 5.77 -14.44 4.81
C ALA A 503 5.34 -13.02 5.21
N ARG A 504 4.95 -12.81 6.49
CA ARG A 504 4.69 -11.47 7.04
C ARG A 504 5.91 -10.57 6.91
N GLN A 505 7.09 -11.05 7.28
CA GLN A 505 8.34 -10.28 7.17
C GLN A 505 8.71 -9.96 5.73
N SER A 506 8.47 -10.87 4.78
CA SER A 506 8.75 -10.63 3.35
C SER A 506 7.79 -9.61 2.76
N LEU A 507 6.49 -9.71 3.04
CA LEU A 507 5.50 -8.70 2.64
C LEU A 507 5.82 -7.34 3.28
N ALA A 508 6.12 -7.34 4.59
CA ALA A 508 6.45 -6.14 5.34
C ALA A 508 7.71 -5.45 4.81
N LEU A 509 8.74 -6.23 4.47
CA LEU A 509 9.97 -5.72 3.86
C LEU A 509 9.70 -5.02 2.54
N PHE A 510 8.88 -5.65 1.68
CA PHE A 510 8.56 -5.08 0.37
C PHE A 510 7.76 -3.77 0.43
N GLN A 511 7.12 -3.45 1.57
CA GLN A 511 6.44 -2.17 1.73
C GLN A 511 7.42 -0.99 1.81
N HIS A 512 8.73 -1.22 1.96
CA HIS A 512 9.74 -0.16 1.98
C HIS A 512 9.57 0.77 0.77
N HIS A 513 9.89 2.06 0.97
CA HIS A 513 9.77 3.08 -0.06
C HIS A 513 10.74 2.93 -1.25
N ASP A 514 11.63 1.93 -1.28
CA ASP A 514 12.29 1.46 -2.52
C ASP A 514 11.92 0.03 -2.97
N GLY A 515 11.08 -0.68 -2.20
CA GLY A 515 10.51 -1.98 -2.56
C GLY A 515 9.35 -1.81 -3.54
N ILE A 516 8.12 -1.68 -3.01
CA ILE A 516 6.88 -1.61 -3.80
C ILE A 516 6.85 -0.45 -4.80
N THR A 517 7.57 0.63 -4.53
CA THR A 517 7.73 1.79 -5.42
C THR A 517 8.46 1.45 -6.72
N GLY A 518 9.27 0.38 -6.72
CA GLY A 518 10.05 -0.06 -7.86
C GLY A 518 11.26 0.81 -8.14
N THR A 519 11.81 1.46 -7.11
CA THR A 519 12.90 2.44 -7.24
C THR A 519 14.28 1.90 -6.86
N ALA A 520 14.36 0.69 -6.31
CA ALA A 520 15.62 -0.02 -6.06
C ALA A 520 16.35 -0.44 -7.36
N LYS A 521 17.62 -0.85 -7.22
CA LYS A 521 18.44 -1.47 -8.28
C LYS A 521 17.92 -2.86 -8.65
N ASP A 522 18.23 -3.33 -9.86
CA ASP A 522 17.67 -4.57 -10.38
C ASP A 522 17.98 -5.80 -9.52
N HIS A 523 19.21 -5.95 -9.02
CA HIS A 523 19.57 -7.07 -8.14
C HIS A 523 18.82 -7.03 -6.79
N VAL A 524 18.51 -5.84 -6.27
CA VAL A 524 17.71 -5.68 -5.05
C VAL A 524 16.26 -6.05 -5.31
N VAL A 525 15.72 -5.68 -6.48
CA VAL A 525 14.37 -6.09 -6.88
C VAL A 525 14.26 -7.60 -7.04
N ILE A 526 15.31 -8.25 -7.54
CA ILE A 526 15.39 -9.72 -7.58
C ILE A 526 15.39 -10.31 -6.17
N ASP A 527 16.14 -9.75 -5.22
CA ASP A 527 16.11 -10.21 -3.82
C ASP A 527 14.70 -10.09 -3.21
N TYR A 528 14.03 -8.94 -3.37
CA TYR A 528 12.65 -8.77 -2.92
C TYR A 528 11.70 -9.78 -3.54
N SER A 529 11.80 -9.99 -4.86
CA SER A 529 10.87 -10.85 -5.57
C SER A 529 11.10 -12.34 -5.29
N GLU A 530 12.34 -12.77 -5.05
CA GLU A 530 12.65 -14.13 -4.58
C GLU A 530 12.06 -14.38 -3.19
N ARG A 531 12.16 -13.42 -2.26
CA ARG A 531 11.53 -13.50 -0.93
C ARG A 531 10.01 -13.59 -1.03
N MET A 532 9.39 -12.77 -1.89
CA MET A 532 7.95 -12.83 -2.13
C MET A 532 7.53 -14.15 -2.78
N LEU A 533 8.28 -14.64 -3.77
CA LEU A 533 8.00 -15.92 -4.45
C LEU A 533 8.03 -17.09 -3.46
N ASN A 534 9.09 -17.16 -2.67
CA ASN A 534 9.23 -18.18 -1.63
C ASN A 534 8.08 -18.11 -0.64
N SER A 535 7.65 -16.90 -0.26
CA SER A 535 6.51 -16.70 0.64
C SER A 535 5.19 -17.15 0.02
N ILE A 536 4.93 -16.80 -1.25
CA ILE A 536 3.74 -17.27 -1.98
C ILE A 536 3.69 -18.79 -2.01
N ASN A 537 4.77 -19.45 -2.44
CA ASN A 537 4.84 -20.91 -2.54
C ASN A 537 4.61 -21.57 -1.17
N ASN A 538 5.30 -21.11 -0.13
CA ASN A 538 5.13 -21.66 1.21
C ASN A 538 3.70 -21.44 1.75
N LEU A 539 3.08 -20.30 1.48
CA LEU A 539 1.70 -20.04 1.90
C LEU A 539 0.70 -20.92 1.13
N GLN A 540 0.94 -21.18 -0.15
CA GLN A 540 0.13 -22.12 -0.94
C GLN A 540 0.21 -23.54 -0.40
N GLU A 541 1.40 -23.98 0.03
CA GLU A 541 1.58 -25.27 0.73
C GLU A 541 0.80 -25.29 2.06
N VAL A 542 0.94 -24.24 2.88
CA VAL A 542 0.19 -24.12 4.15
C VAL A 542 -1.31 -24.18 3.91
N ILE A 543 -1.85 -23.44 2.95
CA ILE A 543 -3.28 -23.46 2.64
C ILE A 543 -3.68 -24.87 2.19
N SER A 544 -2.90 -25.50 1.31
CA SER A 544 -3.16 -26.85 0.81
C SER A 544 -3.24 -27.87 1.96
N ASP A 545 -2.25 -27.87 2.86
CA ASP A 545 -2.19 -28.76 4.02
C ASP A 545 -3.40 -28.57 4.96
N LEU A 546 -3.76 -27.31 5.22
CA LEU A 546 -4.87 -26.99 6.11
C LEU A 546 -6.23 -27.31 5.49
N VAL A 547 -6.39 -27.14 4.17
CA VAL A 547 -7.57 -27.59 3.43
C VAL A 547 -7.71 -29.11 3.51
N ASN A 548 -6.62 -29.87 3.31
CA ASN A 548 -6.61 -31.33 3.46
C ASN A 548 -7.11 -31.72 4.86
N VAL A 549 -6.61 -31.08 5.91
CA VAL A 549 -7.03 -31.34 7.29
C VAL A 549 -8.52 -31.05 7.51
N LEU A 550 -9.00 -29.90 7.05
CA LEU A 550 -10.39 -29.50 7.26
C LEU A 550 -11.37 -30.42 6.53
N LEU A 551 -11.00 -30.87 5.33
CA LEU A 551 -11.84 -31.71 4.46
C LEU A 551 -11.69 -33.22 4.71
N ALA A 552 -10.69 -33.66 5.48
CA ALA A 552 -10.51 -35.06 5.85
C ALA A 552 -11.69 -35.62 6.68
N GLU A 553 -12.00 -36.89 6.45
CA GLU A 553 -12.98 -37.66 7.23
C GLU A 553 -12.40 -38.08 8.60
N GLU A 554 -13.24 -38.24 9.62
CA GLU A 554 -12.78 -38.56 10.99
C GLU A 554 -12.06 -39.92 11.09
N SER A 555 -12.28 -40.83 10.13
CA SER A 555 -11.63 -42.14 10.06
C SER A 555 -10.24 -42.13 9.39
N GLU A 556 -9.83 -41.03 8.76
CA GLU A 556 -8.54 -40.90 8.10
C GLU A 556 -7.48 -40.40 9.08
N SER A 557 -6.40 -41.15 9.29
CA SER A 557 -5.31 -40.75 10.17
C SER A 557 -4.31 -39.84 9.43
N GLY A 558 -4.48 -38.52 9.57
CA GLY A 558 -3.49 -37.53 9.12
C GLY A 558 -3.70 -36.99 7.70
N ILE A 559 -2.70 -36.26 7.20
CA ILE A 559 -2.64 -35.75 5.81
C ILE A 559 -2.57 -36.96 4.88
N GLY A 560 -3.71 -37.40 4.33
CA GLY A 560 -3.79 -38.53 3.40
C GLY A 560 -3.14 -38.25 2.04
N ASP A 561 -2.95 -39.29 1.22
CA ASP A 561 -2.26 -39.24 -0.09
C ASP A 561 -2.98 -38.38 -1.15
N GLY A 562 -4.21 -37.92 -0.89
CA GLY A 562 -4.96 -37.00 -1.75
C GLY A 562 -4.69 -35.53 -1.39
N VAL A 563 -3.60 -34.96 -1.90
CA VAL A 563 -3.19 -33.58 -1.56
C VAL A 563 -3.86 -32.58 -2.50
N TYR A 564 -4.78 -31.74 -2.00
CA TYR A 564 -5.24 -30.54 -2.73
C TYR A 564 -4.03 -29.67 -3.08
N LYS A 565 -4.03 -29.05 -4.26
CA LYS A 565 -3.01 -28.10 -4.70
C LYS A 565 -3.67 -26.81 -5.14
N ILE A 566 -3.00 -25.69 -4.90
CA ILE A 566 -3.47 -24.37 -5.35
C ILE A 566 -3.28 -24.26 -6.87
N ASP A 567 -4.36 -23.92 -7.58
CA ASP A 567 -4.38 -23.70 -9.03
C ASP A 567 -3.88 -22.29 -9.43
N ASP A 568 -2.65 -21.97 -9.01
CA ASP A 568 -1.96 -20.70 -9.28
C ASP A 568 -0.45 -20.92 -9.09
N VAL A 569 0.19 -21.62 -10.01
CA VAL A 569 1.56 -22.13 -9.85
C VAL A 569 2.59 -21.08 -10.18
N TRP A 570 3.39 -20.69 -9.19
CA TRP A 570 4.51 -19.75 -9.36
C TRP A 570 5.85 -20.49 -9.43
N THR A 571 6.57 -20.33 -10.55
CA THR A 571 7.85 -21.03 -10.76
C THR A 571 9.08 -20.14 -10.72
N LYS A 572 8.92 -18.85 -11.06
CA LYS A 572 10.01 -17.86 -11.12
C LYS A 572 9.51 -16.51 -10.66
N GLN A 573 10.45 -15.70 -10.17
CA GLN A 573 10.15 -14.39 -9.62
C GLN A 573 9.72 -13.35 -10.67
N ASP A 574 9.99 -13.60 -11.95
CA ASP A 574 9.73 -12.69 -13.08
C ASP A 574 8.75 -13.28 -14.12
N SER A 575 8.04 -14.34 -13.76
CA SER A 575 7.11 -15.05 -14.65
C SER A 575 5.71 -15.06 -14.05
N LEU A 576 4.70 -14.91 -14.91
CA LEU A 576 3.30 -15.06 -14.49
C LEU A 576 3.06 -16.48 -13.97
N SER A 577 2.10 -16.60 -13.07
CA SER A 577 1.63 -17.89 -12.62
C SER A 577 0.91 -18.67 -13.72
N GLN A 578 0.80 -19.98 -13.52
CA GLN A 578 0.18 -20.91 -14.44
C GLN A 578 -0.87 -21.75 -13.72
N GLN A 579 -1.91 -22.18 -14.43
CA GLN A 579 -2.87 -23.14 -13.90
C GLN A 579 -2.42 -24.57 -14.19
N TYR A 580 -2.82 -25.51 -13.35
CA TYR A 580 -2.70 -26.93 -13.63
C TYR A 580 -3.69 -27.32 -14.74
N GLU A 581 -3.20 -28.11 -15.69
CA GLU A 581 -4.10 -28.86 -16.56
C GLU A 581 -4.66 -30.05 -15.76
N ILE A 582 -5.96 -30.01 -15.52
CA ILE A 582 -6.70 -31.12 -14.93
C ILE A 582 -6.82 -32.18 -16.02
N ASP A 583 -5.92 -33.16 -16.00
CA ASP A 583 -5.98 -34.30 -16.90
C ASP A 583 -7.21 -35.15 -16.57
N ALA A 584 -8.18 -35.05 -17.46
CA ALA A 584 -9.45 -35.74 -17.44
C ALA A 584 -9.57 -36.70 -18.66
N SER A 585 -8.44 -37.08 -19.26
CA SER A 585 -8.40 -37.97 -20.42
C SER A 585 -8.58 -39.46 -20.09
N ASN A 586 -8.35 -39.86 -18.83
CA ASN A 586 -8.67 -41.20 -18.35
C ASN A 586 -10.21 -41.38 -18.31
N PHE A 587 -10.72 -42.22 -19.22
CA PHE A 587 -12.13 -42.62 -19.27
C PHE A 587 -12.62 -43.08 -17.89
N LEU A 588 -13.66 -42.44 -17.35
CA LEU A 588 -14.33 -42.71 -16.06
C LEU A 588 -13.64 -42.17 -14.78
N GLY A 589 -12.75 -41.17 -14.91
CA GLY A 589 -12.15 -40.47 -13.77
C GLY A 589 -12.98 -39.29 -13.24
N PHE A 590 -12.75 -38.92 -11.98
CA PHE A 590 -13.23 -37.65 -11.41
C PHE A 590 -12.10 -36.93 -10.67
N LYS A 591 -12.23 -35.61 -10.54
CA LYS A 591 -11.35 -34.74 -9.77
C LYS A 591 -12.17 -33.85 -8.86
N THR A 592 -11.75 -33.71 -7.62
CA THR A 592 -12.40 -32.81 -6.65
C THR A 592 -11.64 -31.50 -6.60
N VAL A 593 -12.37 -30.40 -6.64
CA VAL A 593 -11.84 -29.05 -6.42
C VAL A 593 -12.46 -28.45 -5.17
N ALA A 594 -11.68 -27.67 -4.43
CA ALA A 594 -12.13 -26.95 -3.25
C ALA A 594 -11.96 -25.45 -3.48
N ILE A 595 -13.02 -24.68 -3.25
CA ILE A 595 -13.02 -23.22 -3.37
C ILE A 595 -13.09 -22.63 -1.96
N TYR A 596 -12.14 -21.74 -1.65
CA TYR A 596 -11.99 -21.12 -0.35
C TYR A 596 -12.41 -19.64 -0.39
N ASN A 597 -13.37 -19.27 0.45
CA ASN A 597 -13.77 -17.88 0.64
C ASN A 597 -13.23 -17.34 1.97
N SER A 598 -12.24 -16.46 1.90
CA SER A 598 -11.62 -15.79 3.06
C SER A 598 -12.37 -14.51 3.50
N LEU A 599 -13.55 -14.24 2.93
CA LEU A 599 -14.38 -13.10 3.25
C LEU A 599 -15.49 -13.48 4.25
N PRO A 600 -15.94 -12.53 5.10
CA PRO A 600 -16.97 -12.78 6.12
C PRO A 600 -18.40 -12.70 5.55
N PHE A 601 -18.57 -12.83 4.24
CA PHE A 601 -19.87 -12.85 3.56
C PHE A 601 -19.89 -13.93 2.48
N GLU A 602 -21.07 -14.43 2.14
CA GLU A 602 -21.23 -15.41 1.06
C GLU A 602 -20.81 -14.78 -0.27
N ARG A 603 -20.10 -15.54 -1.09
CA ARG A 603 -19.64 -15.09 -2.40
C ARG A 603 -20.06 -16.09 -3.46
N GLN A 604 -20.63 -15.56 -4.54
CA GLN A 604 -20.85 -16.27 -5.80
C GLN A 604 -19.86 -15.71 -6.81
N GLU A 605 -19.06 -16.56 -7.42
CA GLU A 605 -17.99 -16.14 -8.33
C GLU A 605 -17.76 -17.18 -9.40
N VAL A 606 -17.42 -16.75 -10.61
CA VAL A 606 -17.03 -17.68 -11.68
C VAL A 606 -15.61 -18.15 -11.42
N VAL A 607 -15.45 -19.47 -11.28
CA VAL A 607 -14.14 -20.12 -11.21
C VAL A 607 -13.85 -20.80 -12.53
N THR A 608 -12.61 -20.71 -12.99
CA THR A 608 -12.19 -21.27 -14.28
C THR A 608 -10.98 -22.18 -14.10
N PHE A 609 -11.07 -23.41 -14.62
CA PHE A 609 -10.00 -24.40 -14.60
C PHE A 609 -9.58 -24.82 -16.01
N MET A 610 -8.32 -25.21 -16.19
CA MET A 610 -7.83 -25.78 -17.45
C MET A 610 -8.05 -27.30 -17.45
N ILE A 611 -8.69 -27.84 -18.50
CA ILE A 611 -9.03 -29.28 -18.60
C ILE A 611 -8.60 -29.88 -19.95
N SER A 612 -8.25 -31.17 -19.96
CA SER A 612 -7.72 -31.87 -21.14
C SER A 612 -8.78 -32.44 -22.10
N THR A 613 -10.07 -32.43 -21.71
CA THR A 613 -11.19 -32.91 -22.54
C THR A 613 -12.41 -32.00 -22.38
N PRO A 614 -13.18 -31.75 -23.44
CA PRO A 614 -14.39 -30.93 -23.36
C PRO A 614 -15.63 -31.71 -22.87
N PHE A 615 -15.51 -33.02 -22.62
CA PHE A 615 -16.62 -33.90 -22.25
C PHE A 615 -16.64 -34.15 -20.74
N VAL A 616 -17.18 -33.18 -20.00
CA VAL A 616 -17.24 -33.22 -18.53
C VAL A 616 -18.62 -32.81 -18.02
N GLN A 617 -18.89 -33.18 -16.77
CA GLN A 617 -19.94 -32.59 -15.95
C GLN A 617 -19.35 -32.10 -14.62
N VAL A 618 -19.97 -31.07 -14.03
CA VAL A 618 -19.60 -30.56 -12.71
C VAL A 618 -20.71 -30.90 -11.74
N LEU A 619 -20.36 -31.53 -10.62
CA LEU A 619 -21.28 -31.90 -9.55
C LEU A 619 -21.00 -31.06 -8.30
N ASP A 620 -22.05 -30.65 -7.61
CA ASP A 620 -21.94 -30.09 -6.27
C ASP A 620 -21.75 -31.19 -5.20
N ILE A 621 -21.70 -30.78 -3.93
CA ILE A 621 -21.49 -31.69 -2.80
C ILE A 621 -22.65 -32.69 -2.59
N GLU A 622 -23.83 -32.42 -3.14
CA GLU A 622 -25.00 -33.29 -3.08
C GLU A 622 -25.03 -34.27 -4.28
N GLY A 623 -24.04 -34.17 -5.18
CA GLY A 623 -23.95 -34.97 -6.39
C GLY A 623 -24.86 -34.47 -7.51
N LYS A 624 -25.42 -33.26 -7.39
CA LYS A 624 -26.26 -32.65 -8.41
C LYS A 624 -25.41 -31.98 -9.47
N THR A 625 -25.73 -32.22 -10.74
CA THR A 625 -25.11 -31.52 -11.86
C THR A 625 -25.44 -30.03 -11.82
N ILE A 626 -24.41 -29.19 -11.94
CA ILE A 626 -24.53 -27.74 -12.03
C ILE A 626 -24.14 -27.25 -13.42
N GLU A 627 -24.65 -26.07 -13.77
CA GLU A 627 -24.32 -25.44 -15.05
C GLU A 627 -22.82 -25.11 -15.12
N CYS A 628 -22.20 -25.51 -16.24
CA CYS A 628 -20.82 -25.19 -16.53
C CYS A 628 -20.65 -24.82 -18.01
N GLN A 629 -19.59 -24.10 -18.31
CA GLN A 629 -19.26 -23.62 -19.64
C GLN A 629 -17.86 -24.08 -20.04
N ILE A 630 -17.75 -24.68 -21.21
CA ILE A 630 -16.49 -25.05 -21.85
C ILE A 630 -16.15 -24.02 -22.93
N SER A 631 -14.96 -23.44 -22.83
CA SER A 631 -14.44 -22.46 -23.78
C SER A 631 -13.08 -22.88 -24.35
N PRO A 632 -12.82 -22.59 -25.63
CA PRO A 632 -11.56 -22.97 -26.27
C PRO A 632 -10.41 -22.05 -25.86
N ILE A 633 -9.20 -22.60 -25.86
CA ILE A 633 -7.96 -21.84 -25.75
C ILE A 633 -7.35 -21.69 -27.15
N PHE A 634 -6.84 -20.50 -27.43
CA PHE A 634 -6.30 -20.16 -28.73
C PHE A 634 -4.81 -19.85 -28.65
N GLU A 635 -4.02 -20.43 -29.55
CA GLU A 635 -2.62 -20.10 -29.75
C GLU A 635 -2.39 -19.50 -31.14
N GLN A 636 -1.49 -18.52 -31.24
CA GLN A 636 -1.12 -17.92 -32.53
C GLN A 636 0.26 -18.42 -32.94
N ILE A 637 0.33 -19.28 -33.96
CA ILE A 637 1.58 -19.86 -34.48
C ILE A 637 1.76 -19.40 -35.92
N ASN A 638 2.89 -18.78 -36.28
CA ASN A 638 3.23 -18.42 -37.67
C ASN A 638 2.11 -17.67 -38.45
N LYS A 639 1.37 -16.77 -37.78
CA LYS A 639 0.18 -16.04 -38.29
C LYS A 639 -1.09 -16.87 -38.48
N GLN A 640 -1.06 -18.16 -38.16
CA GLN A 640 -2.23 -19.02 -38.09
C GLN A 640 -2.77 -19.10 -36.66
N LEU A 641 -4.09 -19.13 -36.53
CA LEU A 641 -4.78 -19.31 -35.26
C LEU A 641 -5.03 -20.80 -35.07
N ARG A 642 -4.51 -21.36 -34.00
CA ARG A 642 -4.74 -22.74 -33.59
C ARG A 642 -5.68 -22.77 -32.39
N ILE A 643 -6.71 -23.60 -32.46
CA ILE A 643 -7.46 -24.00 -31.25
C ILE A 643 -6.69 -25.14 -30.61
N LEU A 644 -6.43 -25.05 -29.30
CA LEU A 644 -5.72 -26.09 -28.56
C LEU A 644 -6.69 -27.19 -28.10
N ASP A 645 -6.16 -28.39 -27.90
CA ASP A 645 -6.89 -29.51 -27.25
C ASP A 645 -6.83 -29.41 -25.72
N ILE A 646 -6.92 -28.17 -25.20
CA ILE A 646 -7.03 -27.82 -23.79
C ILE A 646 -8.11 -26.74 -23.70
N TYR A 647 -8.97 -26.84 -22.69
CA TYR A 647 -10.20 -26.05 -22.60
C TYR A 647 -10.28 -25.36 -21.24
N GLU A 648 -10.97 -24.22 -21.22
CA GLU A 648 -11.39 -23.57 -19.99
C GLU A 648 -12.75 -24.12 -19.56
N LEU A 649 -12.83 -24.68 -18.36
CA LEU A 649 -14.08 -25.03 -17.68
C LEU A 649 -14.42 -23.93 -16.69
N SER A 650 -15.52 -23.22 -16.93
CA SER A 650 -16.02 -22.17 -16.05
C SER A 650 -17.34 -22.59 -15.41
N PHE A 651 -17.49 -22.39 -14.10
CA PHE A 651 -18.77 -22.57 -13.40
C PHE A 651 -18.88 -21.59 -12.24
N VAL A 652 -20.11 -21.36 -11.75
CA VAL A 652 -20.35 -20.46 -10.62
C VAL A 652 -20.17 -21.22 -9.31
N ALA A 653 -19.14 -20.88 -8.55
CA ALA A 653 -18.96 -21.39 -7.19
C ALA A 653 -19.74 -20.51 -6.20
N ILE A 654 -20.46 -21.15 -5.28
CA ILE A 654 -21.20 -20.49 -4.19
C ILE A 654 -20.55 -20.92 -2.89
N VAL A 655 -19.91 -19.96 -2.21
CA VAL A 655 -19.11 -20.26 -1.02
C VAL A 655 -19.53 -19.37 0.15
N LYS A 656 -19.94 -20.02 1.23
CA LYS A 656 -20.34 -19.39 2.49
C LYS A 656 -19.21 -18.52 3.08
N PRO A 657 -19.54 -17.59 4.01
CA PRO A 657 -18.54 -16.81 4.74
C PRO A 657 -17.47 -17.71 5.39
N LEU A 658 -16.19 -17.38 5.21
CA LEU A 658 -15.06 -18.06 5.86
C LEU A 658 -15.10 -19.59 5.72
N ALA A 659 -15.50 -20.08 4.54
CA ALA A 659 -15.79 -21.49 4.31
C ALA A 659 -15.10 -22.06 3.07
N LEU A 660 -15.13 -23.39 2.99
CA LEU A 660 -14.72 -24.19 1.83
C LEU A 660 -15.97 -24.79 1.17
N ALA A 661 -16.04 -24.75 -0.15
CA ALA A 661 -17.02 -25.48 -0.95
C ALA A 661 -16.30 -26.52 -1.82
N ARG A 662 -16.84 -27.74 -1.91
CA ARG A 662 -16.31 -28.81 -2.77
C ARG A 662 -17.17 -29.01 -3.99
N TYR A 663 -16.52 -29.21 -5.13
CA TYR A 663 -17.14 -29.59 -6.40
C TYR A 663 -16.39 -30.76 -7.02
N THR A 664 -17.06 -31.56 -7.82
CA THR A 664 -16.48 -32.69 -8.55
C THR A 664 -16.57 -32.47 -10.05
N ILE A 665 -15.43 -32.48 -10.72
CA ILE A 665 -15.32 -32.48 -12.19
C ILE A 665 -15.22 -33.94 -12.62
N GLN A 666 -16.23 -34.43 -13.33
CA GLN A 666 -16.31 -35.82 -13.76
C GLN A 666 -16.25 -35.92 -15.28
N THR A 667 -15.48 -36.88 -15.79
CA THR A 667 -15.38 -37.14 -17.22
C THR A 667 -16.51 -38.05 -17.67
N VAL A 668 -17.08 -37.74 -18.83
CA VAL A 668 -18.21 -38.48 -19.41
C VAL A 668 -17.92 -38.79 -20.87
N GLU A 669 -18.62 -39.78 -21.43
CA GLU A 669 -18.57 -40.00 -22.88
C GLU A 669 -19.24 -38.84 -23.61
N GLU A 670 -18.83 -38.53 -24.84
CA GLU A 670 -19.41 -37.45 -25.66
C GLU A 670 -20.95 -37.55 -25.76
N LYS A 671 -21.49 -38.76 -25.81
CA LYS A 671 -22.94 -39.02 -25.88
C LYS A 671 -23.69 -38.78 -24.57
N ASP A 672 -22.96 -38.76 -23.44
CA ASP A 672 -23.49 -38.71 -22.08
C ASP A 672 -23.24 -37.33 -21.43
N VAL A 673 -22.74 -36.35 -22.19
CA VAL A 673 -22.59 -34.97 -21.73
C VAL A 673 -23.96 -34.40 -21.35
N PRO A 674 -24.16 -33.91 -20.12
CA PRO A 674 -25.45 -33.40 -19.67
C PRO A 674 -25.78 -32.06 -20.34
N SER A 675 -27.07 -31.70 -20.32
CA SER A 675 -27.58 -30.43 -20.85
C SER A 675 -27.01 -29.19 -20.15
N GLU A 676 -26.57 -29.36 -18.91
CA GLU A 676 -25.98 -28.35 -18.04
C GLU A 676 -24.54 -27.99 -18.44
N THR A 677 -23.89 -28.79 -19.31
CA THR A 677 -22.57 -28.49 -19.87
C THR A 677 -22.71 -27.77 -21.20
N TYR A 678 -22.40 -26.48 -21.21
CA TYR A 678 -22.54 -25.62 -22.38
C TYR A 678 -21.20 -25.40 -23.10
N TYR A 679 -21.23 -25.41 -24.44
CA TYR A 679 -20.07 -25.02 -25.26
C TYR A 679 -20.21 -23.59 -25.74
N SER A 680 -19.20 -22.76 -25.50
CA SER A 680 -19.24 -21.36 -25.94
C SER A 680 -19.30 -21.24 -27.47
N LYS A 681 -20.06 -20.27 -27.97
CA LYS A 681 -20.09 -19.86 -29.37
C LYS A 681 -18.86 -19.02 -29.69
N ILE A 682 -18.27 -19.26 -30.85
CA ILE A 682 -17.02 -18.62 -31.25
C ILE A 682 -17.21 -17.83 -32.52
N LYS A 683 -16.82 -16.55 -32.46
CA LYS A 683 -16.81 -15.64 -33.59
C LYS A 683 -15.43 -15.04 -33.76
N LEU A 684 -14.84 -15.29 -34.93
CA LEU A 684 -13.50 -14.85 -35.32
C LEU A 684 -13.64 -13.70 -36.31
N ILE A 685 -13.43 -12.47 -35.84
CA ILE A 685 -13.59 -11.26 -36.64
C ILE A 685 -12.23 -10.82 -37.20
N ASN A 686 -12.23 -10.44 -38.48
CA ASN A 686 -11.06 -10.06 -39.27
C ASN A 686 -10.08 -11.23 -39.54
N TYR A 687 -10.58 -12.47 -39.50
CA TYR A 687 -9.81 -13.68 -39.80
C TYR A 687 -10.14 -14.23 -41.20
N ASN A 688 -9.13 -14.71 -41.94
CA ASN A 688 -9.40 -15.57 -43.09
C ASN A 688 -9.62 -17.01 -42.60
N LYS A 689 -10.60 -17.70 -43.19
CA LYS A 689 -10.91 -19.10 -42.86
C LYS A 689 -9.70 -20.03 -43.04
N ASN A 690 -8.84 -19.76 -44.02
CA ASN A 690 -7.64 -20.55 -44.29
C ASN A 690 -6.50 -20.33 -43.26
N ASP A 691 -6.59 -19.27 -42.46
CA ASP A 691 -5.60 -18.93 -41.43
C ASP A 691 -5.95 -19.55 -40.07
N VAL A 692 -7.07 -20.29 -39.98
CA VAL A 692 -7.50 -21.02 -38.78
C VAL A 692 -7.13 -22.49 -38.95
N ILE A 693 -6.19 -22.97 -38.15
CA ILE A 693 -5.75 -24.37 -38.13
C ILE A 693 -6.47 -25.10 -36.99
N ASP A 694 -7.03 -26.24 -37.38
CA ASP A 694 -7.64 -27.23 -36.51
C ASP A 694 -6.58 -28.21 -35.97
N SER A 695 -6.60 -28.49 -34.67
CA SER A 695 -5.74 -29.51 -34.07
C SER A 695 -6.41 -30.87 -33.89
N GLY A 696 -7.73 -31.01 -34.06
CA GLY A 696 -8.45 -32.28 -33.82
C GLY A 696 -9.84 -32.13 -33.19
N VAL A 697 -10.05 -32.75 -32.00
CA VAL A 697 -11.36 -32.90 -31.32
C VAL A 697 -12.07 -31.55 -31.11
N ALA A 698 -11.30 -30.48 -30.97
CA ALA A 698 -11.78 -29.11 -30.76
C ALA A 698 -12.79 -28.61 -31.82
N THR A 699 -12.66 -28.95 -33.10
CA THR A 699 -13.66 -28.52 -34.13
C THR A 699 -14.93 -29.36 -34.13
N GLY A 700 -14.86 -30.58 -33.60
CA GLY A 700 -16.00 -31.43 -33.35
C GLY A 700 -16.92 -30.89 -32.26
N VAL A 701 -16.39 -30.15 -31.28
CA VAL A 701 -17.19 -29.59 -30.19
C VAL A 701 -17.67 -28.17 -30.52
N PHE A 702 -16.79 -27.33 -31.04
CA PHE A 702 -17.11 -25.96 -31.43
C PHE A 702 -17.55 -25.88 -32.92
N LYS A 703 -18.47 -26.75 -33.35
CA LYS A 703 -18.85 -27.03 -34.77
C LYS A 703 -19.20 -25.81 -35.62
N ASN A 704 -19.56 -24.67 -35.02
CA ASN A 704 -20.06 -23.48 -35.69
C ASN A 704 -19.17 -22.25 -35.45
N LEU A 705 -17.89 -22.34 -35.85
CA LEU A 705 -16.98 -21.20 -35.90
C LEU A 705 -17.49 -20.17 -36.93
N ASP A 706 -17.98 -19.02 -36.45
CA ASP A 706 -18.38 -17.90 -37.30
C ASP A 706 -17.15 -17.07 -37.65
N VAL A 707 -16.62 -17.28 -38.87
CA VAL A 707 -15.42 -16.59 -39.35
C VAL A 707 -15.80 -15.43 -40.26
N ILE A 708 -15.57 -14.21 -39.79
CA ILE A 708 -15.88 -12.98 -40.52
C ILE A 708 -14.56 -12.39 -41.06
N PRO A 709 -14.37 -12.33 -42.39
CA PRO A 709 -13.09 -11.95 -43.01
C PRO A 709 -12.82 -10.44 -43.02
N ARG A 710 -13.66 -9.64 -42.34
CA ARG A 710 -13.55 -8.18 -42.28
C ARG A 710 -13.75 -7.69 -40.86
N ALA A 711 -13.04 -6.64 -40.50
CA ALA A 711 -13.29 -5.92 -39.27
C ALA A 711 -14.73 -5.36 -39.27
N SER A 712 -15.45 -5.55 -38.16
CA SER A 712 -16.83 -5.09 -37.97
C SER A 712 -17.07 -4.85 -36.49
N SER A 713 -18.00 -3.94 -36.16
CA SER A 713 -18.46 -3.75 -34.79
C SER A 713 -19.37 -4.89 -34.35
N PHE A 714 -19.44 -5.11 -33.04
CA PHE A 714 -20.26 -6.15 -32.43
C PHE A 714 -20.54 -5.77 -30.97
N SER A 715 -21.35 -6.57 -30.28
CA SER A 715 -21.70 -6.32 -28.89
C SER A 715 -21.70 -7.63 -28.10
N LEU A 716 -21.41 -7.53 -26.82
CA LEU A 716 -21.70 -8.56 -25.83
C LEU A 716 -22.86 -8.10 -24.96
N VAL A 717 -23.73 -9.02 -24.55
CA VAL A 717 -24.95 -8.71 -23.79
C VAL A 717 -25.07 -9.65 -22.60
N ASN A 718 -25.41 -9.08 -21.44
CA ASN A 718 -25.95 -9.81 -20.30
C ASN A 718 -27.32 -9.19 -19.92
N ASP A 719 -27.99 -9.71 -18.89
CA ASP A 719 -29.32 -9.19 -18.53
C ASP A 719 -29.32 -7.78 -17.89
N HIS A 720 -28.15 -7.16 -17.66
CA HIS A 720 -28.04 -5.82 -17.08
C HIS A 720 -27.58 -4.75 -18.08
N PHE A 721 -26.65 -5.09 -18.96
CA PHE A 721 -26.10 -4.14 -19.92
C PHE A 721 -25.66 -4.80 -21.22
N LYS A 722 -25.51 -3.97 -22.25
CA LYS A 722 -24.92 -4.33 -23.55
C LYS A 722 -23.64 -3.53 -23.76
N ALA A 723 -22.51 -4.22 -23.87
CA ALA A 723 -21.21 -3.63 -24.17
C ALA A 723 -20.96 -3.68 -25.68
N ASN A 724 -20.78 -2.52 -26.30
CA ASN A 724 -20.50 -2.38 -27.73
C ASN A 724 -18.99 -2.23 -27.96
N PHE A 725 -18.50 -2.93 -28.99
CA PHE A 725 -17.11 -2.94 -29.37
C PHE A 725 -16.94 -2.39 -30.80
N ALA A 726 -15.96 -1.51 -30.96
CA ALA A 726 -15.58 -0.98 -32.26
C ALA A 726 -14.99 -2.09 -33.15
N SER A 727 -14.79 -1.80 -34.45
CA SER A 727 -14.15 -2.73 -35.39
C SER A 727 -12.69 -3.08 -35.02
N THR A 728 -12.10 -2.37 -34.05
CA THR A 728 -10.80 -2.67 -33.45
C THR A 728 -10.86 -3.78 -32.40
N GLY A 729 -12.05 -4.14 -31.92
CA GLY A 729 -12.26 -5.06 -30.79
C GLY A 729 -12.11 -4.41 -29.41
N LEU A 730 -11.95 -3.09 -29.35
CA LEU A 730 -11.91 -2.33 -28.10
C LEU A 730 -13.31 -1.81 -27.75
N LEU A 731 -13.58 -1.64 -26.45
CA LEU A 731 -14.85 -1.10 -25.95
C LEU A 731 -15.10 0.30 -26.51
N ASP A 732 -16.33 0.57 -26.93
CA ASP A 732 -16.76 1.83 -27.55
C ASP A 732 -17.91 2.49 -26.77
N SER A 733 -18.89 1.71 -26.32
CA SER A 733 -20.01 2.20 -25.52
C SER A 733 -20.64 1.12 -24.65
N ILE A 734 -21.38 1.54 -23.62
CA ILE A 734 -22.16 0.68 -22.74
C ILE A 734 -23.62 1.15 -22.79
N GLU A 735 -24.54 0.23 -23.05
CA GLU A 735 -25.98 0.45 -23.04
C GLU A 735 -26.59 -0.16 -21.76
N ILE A 736 -27.26 0.65 -20.95
CA ILE A 736 -28.04 0.22 -19.78
C ILE A 736 -29.47 0.70 -19.97
N GLY A 737 -30.42 -0.23 -20.14
CA GLY A 737 -31.78 0.11 -20.56
C GLY A 737 -31.77 0.82 -21.93
N GLU A 738 -32.42 1.98 -22.03
CA GLU A 738 -32.43 2.79 -23.24
C GLU A 738 -31.25 3.77 -23.33
N LYS A 739 -30.44 3.89 -22.27
CA LYS A 739 -29.33 4.84 -22.20
C LYS A 739 -28.05 4.21 -22.74
N SER A 740 -27.56 4.74 -23.86
CA SER A 740 -26.21 4.45 -24.37
C SER A 740 -25.23 5.51 -23.88
N THR A 741 -24.13 5.08 -23.24
CA THR A 741 -23.05 5.96 -22.79
C THR A 741 -21.77 5.60 -23.53
N PRO A 742 -21.11 6.54 -24.23
CA PRO A 742 -19.81 6.28 -24.85
C PRO A 742 -18.76 6.02 -23.78
N VAL A 743 -18.02 4.92 -23.94
CA VAL A 743 -16.89 4.51 -23.09
C VAL A 743 -15.82 3.96 -24.01
N GLN A 744 -15.14 4.87 -24.70
CA GLN A 744 -14.14 4.53 -25.71
C GLN A 744 -12.82 4.18 -25.05
N LEU A 745 -12.45 2.90 -25.13
CA LEU A 745 -11.18 2.38 -24.64
C LEU A 745 -10.13 2.48 -25.75
N ASP A 746 -9.00 3.11 -25.45
CA ASP A 746 -7.83 3.08 -26.30
C ASP A 746 -6.52 2.92 -25.50
N PHE A 747 -5.44 2.67 -26.23
CA PHE A 747 -4.09 2.61 -25.65
C PHE A 747 -3.27 3.74 -26.25
N ALA A 748 -2.53 4.44 -25.39
CA ALA A 748 -1.65 5.54 -25.76
C ALA A 748 -0.27 5.34 -25.15
N LYS A 749 0.69 6.14 -25.61
CA LYS A 749 2.05 6.17 -25.06
C LYS A 749 2.47 7.58 -24.69
N TYR A 750 3.25 7.68 -23.62
CA TYR A 750 4.11 8.82 -23.36
C TYR A 750 5.53 8.52 -23.82
N GLY A 751 6.19 9.51 -24.40
CA GLY A 751 7.63 9.48 -24.62
C GLY A 751 8.37 10.13 -23.44
N VAL A 752 9.68 10.34 -23.61
CA VAL A 752 10.53 10.95 -22.59
C VAL A 752 11.12 12.24 -23.14
N ARG A 753 11.02 13.33 -22.38
CA ARG A 753 11.56 14.63 -22.81
C ARG A 753 13.06 14.59 -23.12
N ASN A 754 13.47 15.44 -24.06
CA ASN A 754 14.88 15.64 -24.43
C ASN A 754 15.52 16.80 -23.65
N LYS A 755 15.63 16.65 -22.32
CA LYS A 755 16.31 17.58 -21.40
C LYS A 755 17.35 16.82 -20.56
N ALA A 756 18.19 17.54 -19.81
CA ALA A 756 19.21 16.94 -18.94
C ALA A 756 18.61 15.98 -17.90
N VAL A 757 17.51 16.40 -17.23
CA VAL A 757 16.71 15.53 -16.35
C VAL A 757 15.60 14.88 -17.17
N ARG A 758 15.46 13.57 -17.06
CA ARG A 758 14.56 12.73 -17.87
C ARG A 758 13.70 11.84 -16.96
N SER A 759 12.63 11.25 -17.51
CA SER A 759 11.87 10.21 -16.80
C SER A 759 12.80 9.10 -16.32
N GLY A 760 12.43 8.47 -15.21
CA GLY A 760 13.14 7.35 -14.61
C GLY A 760 12.23 6.61 -13.62
N ALA A 761 12.83 5.84 -12.72
CA ALA A 761 12.03 5.06 -11.75
C ALA A 761 11.15 5.95 -10.84
N TYR A 762 11.63 7.14 -10.48
CA TYR A 762 10.91 8.10 -9.64
C TYR A 762 10.07 9.08 -10.45
N LEU A 763 10.71 9.74 -11.42
CA LEU A 763 10.17 10.90 -12.14
C LEU A 763 9.40 10.49 -13.39
N PHE A 764 8.21 11.06 -13.56
CA PHE A 764 7.48 11.02 -14.83
C PHE A 764 7.59 12.38 -15.52
N LEU A 765 8.34 12.43 -16.63
CA LEU A 765 8.70 13.65 -17.36
C LEU A 765 8.46 13.47 -18.86
N PRO A 766 7.18 13.43 -19.28
CA PRO A 766 6.81 13.13 -20.65
C PRO A 766 7.26 14.23 -21.63
N ASP A 767 7.41 13.85 -22.90
CA ASP A 767 7.71 14.79 -24.01
C ASP A 767 6.46 15.54 -24.55
N GLY A 768 5.29 15.29 -23.97
CA GLY A 768 4.03 15.93 -24.30
C GLY A 768 2.83 15.09 -23.84
N PRO A 769 1.60 15.45 -24.27
CA PRO A 769 0.41 14.62 -24.07
C PRO A 769 0.55 13.21 -24.65
N ALA A 770 -0.27 12.27 -24.17
CA ALA A 770 -0.25 10.89 -24.64
C ALA A 770 -0.55 10.81 -26.14
N VAL A 771 0.24 10.02 -26.87
CA VAL A 771 0.04 9.76 -28.29
C VAL A 771 -0.67 8.42 -28.46
N PRO A 772 -1.86 8.35 -29.10
CA PRO A 772 -2.55 7.09 -29.34
C PRO A 772 -1.69 6.08 -30.09
N LEU A 773 -1.70 4.83 -29.63
CA LEU A 773 -1.07 3.74 -30.35
C LEU A 773 -1.90 3.39 -31.59
N LYS A 774 -1.23 3.31 -32.74
CA LYS A 774 -1.87 2.88 -33.99
C LYS A 774 -2.17 1.37 -33.91
N ASN A 775 -3.31 1.05 -33.31
CA ASN A 775 -3.82 -0.31 -33.18
C ASN A 775 -4.34 -0.80 -34.54
N LYS A 776 -3.43 -1.26 -35.42
CA LYS A 776 -3.80 -2.00 -36.63
C LYS A 776 -4.18 -3.42 -36.24
N ASN A 777 -5.33 -3.59 -35.58
CA ASN A 777 -5.79 -4.92 -35.18
C ASN A 777 -6.20 -5.72 -36.40
N LYS A 778 -5.63 -6.92 -36.48
CA LYS A 778 -5.91 -7.85 -37.56
C LYS A 778 -6.90 -8.93 -37.16
N ASN A 779 -7.03 -9.24 -35.87
CA ASN A 779 -7.59 -10.51 -35.43
C ASN A 779 -8.32 -10.30 -34.09
N ILE A 780 -9.63 -10.54 -34.04
CA ILE A 780 -10.47 -10.42 -32.84
C ILE A 780 -11.16 -11.76 -32.59
N LYS A 781 -11.10 -12.25 -31.35
CA LYS A 781 -11.77 -13.48 -30.93
C LYS A 781 -12.89 -13.10 -29.98
N VAL A 782 -14.11 -13.51 -30.30
CA VAL A 782 -15.29 -13.30 -29.46
C VAL A 782 -15.80 -14.68 -29.06
N ILE A 783 -15.93 -14.88 -27.75
CA ILE A 783 -16.29 -16.15 -27.13
C ILE A 783 -17.52 -15.86 -26.28
N GLU A 784 -18.67 -16.39 -26.67
CA GLU A 784 -19.96 -16.10 -26.02
C GLU A 784 -20.50 -17.36 -25.36
N GLY A 785 -20.85 -17.28 -24.08
CA GLY A 785 -21.43 -18.41 -23.37
C GLY A 785 -22.36 -17.98 -22.24
N PRO A 786 -23.13 -18.91 -21.66
CA PRO A 786 -24.16 -18.60 -20.68
C PRO A 786 -23.62 -18.19 -19.31
N ILE A 787 -22.32 -18.39 -19.03
CA ILE A 787 -21.69 -18.02 -17.75
C ILE A 787 -20.77 -16.82 -17.94
N VAL A 788 -19.92 -16.86 -18.98
CA VAL A 788 -18.96 -15.79 -19.28
C VAL A 788 -18.86 -15.58 -20.78
N SER A 789 -18.86 -14.32 -21.20
CA SER A 789 -18.56 -13.90 -22.57
C SER A 789 -17.32 -13.02 -22.57
N LYS A 790 -16.42 -13.23 -23.52
CA LYS A 790 -15.15 -12.49 -23.60
C LYS A 790 -14.73 -12.10 -25.01
N VAL A 791 -14.04 -10.97 -25.10
CA VAL A 791 -13.38 -10.44 -26.31
C VAL A 791 -11.88 -10.47 -26.08
N GLN A 792 -11.13 -11.05 -27.00
CA GLN A 792 -9.67 -11.08 -26.95
C GLN A 792 -9.06 -10.42 -28.19
N VAL A 793 -8.09 -9.55 -27.93
CA VAL A 793 -7.41 -8.75 -28.95
C VAL A 793 -5.91 -8.70 -28.66
N ASN A 794 -5.09 -9.08 -29.65
CA ASN A 794 -3.64 -8.99 -29.55
C ASN A 794 -3.13 -7.68 -30.16
N LEU A 795 -2.72 -6.75 -29.32
CA LEU A 795 -2.08 -5.48 -29.70
C LEU A 795 -0.55 -5.63 -29.72
N PHE A 796 0.18 -4.59 -30.13
CA PHE A 796 1.64 -4.63 -30.26
C PHE A 796 2.37 -4.97 -28.95
N THR A 797 1.93 -4.39 -27.83
CA THR A 797 2.54 -4.54 -26.49
C THR A 797 1.56 -5.08 -25.45
N VAL A 798 0.32 -5.39 -25.84
CA VAL A 798 -0.76 -5.75 -24.92
C VAL A 798 -1.60 -6.86 -25.52
N ASN A 799 -1.74 -7.98 -24.83
CA ASN A 799 -2.86 -8.88 -25.07
C ASN A 799 -4.01 -8.42 -24.17
N HIS A 800 -5.06 -7.89 -24.80
CA HIS A 800 -6.20 -7.26 -24.15
C HIS A 800 -7.39 -8.21 -24.16
N THR A 801 -7.95 -8.47 -22.98
CA THR A 801 -9.17 -9.27 -22.81
C THR A 801 -10.21 -8.43 -22.09
N VAL A 802 -11.44 -8.45 -22.58
CA VAL A 802 -12.62 -7.91 -21.90
C VAL A 802 -13.58 -9.05 -21.61
N LYS A 803 -14.06 -9.18 -20.38
CA LYS A 803 -15.06 -10.17 -19.99
C LYS A 803 -16.32 -9.49 -19.46
N ILE A 804 -17.47 -10.09 -19.77
CA ILE A 804 -18.74 -9.82 -19.09
C ILE A 804 -19.29 -11.14 -18.55
N PHE A 805 -19.99 -11.05 -17.43
CA PHE A 805 -20.50 -12.20 -16.72
C PHE A 805 -22.03 -12.30 -16.85
N ASN A 806 -22.53 -13.52 -17.02
CA ASN A 806 -23.93 -13.85 -17.31
C ASN A 806 -24.59 -14.63 -16.15
N TYR A 807 -24.18 -14.37 -14.90
CA TYR A 807 -24.68 -15.06 -13.70
C TYR A 807 -25.00 -14.06 -12.57
N LEU A 808 -25.72 -14.47 -11.52
CA LEU A 808 -26.29 -13.59 -10.48
C LEU A 808 -25.29 -12.97 -9.46
N GLY A 809 -23.98 -12.94 -9.73
CA GLY A 809 -22.98 -12.35 -8.83
C GLY A 809 -22.72 -10.86 -9.05
N ALA A 810 -21.91 -10.28 -8.17
CA ALA A 810 -21.54 -8.85 -8.23
C ALA A 810 -20.82 -8.48 -9.54
N GLU A 811 -20.08 -9.41 -10.14
CA GLU A 811 -19.36 -9.20 -11.40
C GLU A 811 -20.30 -8.95 -12.59
N LYS A 812 -21.58 -9.34 -12.49
CA LYS A 812 -22.61 -9.10 -13.52
C LYS A 812 -22.85 -7.61 -13.79
N PHE A 813 -22.54 -6.74 -12.82
CA PHE A 813 -22.72 -5.29 -12.92
C PHE A 813 -21.52 -4.56 -13.54
N GLY A 814 -20.42 -5.26 -13.79
CA GLY A 814 -19.17 -4.67 -14.26
C GLY A 814 -18.64 -5.30 -15.53
N ILE A 815 -17.58 -4.68 -16.07
CA ILE A 815 -16.76 -5.22 -17.14
C ILE A 815 -15.38 -5.51 -16.55
N GLU A 816 -14.90 -6.74 -16.70
CA GLU A 816 -13.53 -7.10 -16.33
C GLU A 816 -12.59 -6.86 -17.51
N VAL A 817 -11.47 -6.17 -17.25
CA VAL A 817 -10.43 -5.90 -18.24
C VAL A 817 -9.12 -6.51 -17.76
N GLU A 818 -8.57 -7.42 -18.56
CA GLU A 818 -7.25 -8.01 -18.34
C GLU A 818 -6.30 -7.56 -19.43
N ASN A 819 -5.14 -7.03 -19.01
CA ASN A 819 -4.09 -6.60 -19.92
C ASN A 819 -2.79 -7.33 -19.59
N LEU A 820 -2.40 -8.27 -20.46
CA LEU A 820 -1.07 -8.84 -20.40
C LEU A 820 -0.12 -7.93 -21.20
N VAL A 821 0.72 -7.19 -20.49
CA VAL A 821 1.59 -6.16 -21.05
C VAL A 821 3.03 -6.69 -21.23
N ASP A 822 3.57 -6.59 -22.44
CA ASP A 822 4.99 -6.81 -22.73
C ASP A 822 5.58 -5.60 -23.47
N ILE A 823 6.36 -4.81 -22.74
CA ILE A 823 7.07 -3.63 -23.26
C ILE A 823 8.57 -3.85 -23.40
N LYS A 824 9.09 -5.09 -23.25
CA LYS A 824 10.53 -5.39 -23.24
C LYS A 824 11.29 -4.94 -24.49
N LYS A 825 10.60 -4.81 -25.63
CA LYS A 825 11.17 -4.37 -26.91
C LYS A 825 11.04 -2.85 -27.15
N THR A 826 10.49 -2.11 -26.19
CA THR A 826 10.29 -0.66 -26.27
C THR A 826 11.34 0.09 -25.47
N HIS A 827 11.57 1.38 -25.77
CA HIS A 827 12.53 2.24 -25.09
C HIS A 827 11.95 3.65 -24.95
N ASN A 828 12.13 4.30 -23.80
CA ASN A 828 11.54 5.62 -23.51
C ASN A 828 10.04 5.64 -23.84
N PHE A 829 9.32 4.65 -23.30
CA PHE A 829 7.95 4.32 -23.66
C PHE A 829 7.18 3.99 -22.37
N GLU A 830 6.16 4.78 -22.08
CA GLU A 830 5.25 4.53 -20.95
C GLU A 830 3.85 4.31 -21.52
N LEU A 831 3.31 3.11 -21.30
CA LEU A 831 2.00 2.69 -21.82
C LEU A 831 0.89 3.24 -20.93
N ALA A 832 -0.15 3.81 -21.54
CA ALA A 832 -1.39 4.19 -20.86
C ALA A 832 -2.57 3.47 -21.51
N MET A 833 -3.47 2.92 -20.70
CA MET A 833 -4.84 2.59 -21.10
C MET A 833 -5.71 3.80 -20.76
N ARG A 834 -6.55 4.24 -21.68
CA ARG A 834 -7.40 5.41 -21.51
C ARG A 834 -8.85 5.07 -21.83
N LEU A 835 -9.75 5.60 -21.00
CA LEU A 835 -11.19 5.59 -21.20
C LEU A 835 -11.63 7.02 -21.52
N THR A 836 -12.34 7.19 -22.63
CA THR A 836 -12.92 8.48 -23.03
C THR A 836 -14.43 8.37 -22.99
N THR A 837 -15.08 9.28 -22.27
CA THR A 837 -16.54 9.30 -22.07
C THR A 837 -17.11 10.69 -22.36
N ASP A 838 -18.43 10.82 -22.37
CA ASP A 838 -19.14 12.11 -22.41
C ASP A 838 -19.60 12.58 -21.02
N ILE A 839 -19.09 11.94 -19.96
CA ILE A 839 -19.35 12.32 -18.57
C ILE A 839 -18.79 13.73 -18.34
N LYS A 840 -19.65 14.62 -17.83
CA LYS A 840 -19.27 16.00 -17.50
C LYS A 840 -18.71 16.06 -16.08
N SER A 841 -17.43 15.70 -15.92
CA SER A 841 -16.78 15.66 -14.60
C SER A 841 -16.29 17.03 -14.10
N SER A 842 -16.44 18.11 -14.88
CA SER A 842 -16.09 19.48 -14.48
C SER A 842 -14.68 19.63 -13.90
N ASP A 843 -13.71 18.96 -14.53
CA ASP A 843 -12.28 18.89 -14.14
C ASP A 843 -11.98 18.14 -12.84
N ASP A 844 -13.00 17.63 -12.14
CA ASP A 844 -12.82 16.80 -10.97
C ASP A 844 -12.65 15.32 -11.36
N PHE A 845 -11.89 14.59 -10.54
CA PHE A 845 -11.80 13.13 -10.58
C PHE A 845 -11.47 12.62 -9.18
N PHE A 846 -11.56 11.32 -8.94
CA PHE A 846 -11.36 10.73 -7.63
C PHE A 846 -10.40 9.57 -7.71
N THR A 847 -9.46 9.48 -6.77
CA THR A 847 -8.53 8.34 -6.65
C THR A 847 -8.51 7.84 -5.24
N ASP A 848 -8.29 6.54 -5.07
CA ASP A 848 -8.12 5.95 -3.76
C ASP A 848 -6.77 6.31 -3.12
N LEU A 849 -6.74 6.33 -1.78
CA LEU A 849 -5.54 6.48 -0.97
C LEU A 849 -5.36 5.19 -0.15
N ASN A 850 -4.34 4.41 -0.52
CA ASN A 850 -4.00 3.13 0.12
C ASN A 850 -5.12 2.08 0.12
N ASN A 851 -6.11 2.22 -0.78
CA ASN A 851 -7.35 1.44 -0.75
C ASN A 851 -8.11 1.50 0.59
N TYR A 852 -7.98 2.62 1.30
CA TYR A 852 -8.71 2.86 2.55
C TYR A 852 -9.84 3.87 2.34
N GLN A 853 -9.55 4.93 1.60
CA GLN A 853 -10.46 6.04 1.33
C GLN A 853 -10.34 6.51 -0.11
N VAL A 854 -11.32 7.28 -0.58
CA VAL A 854 -11.30 7.93 -1.90
C VAL A 854 -11.24 9.43 -1.70
N SER A 855 -10.31 10.10 -2.38
CA SER A 855 -10.14 11.55 -2.32
C SER A 855 -10.46 12.20 -3.65
N ALA A 856 -11.13 13.35 -3.59
CA ALA A 856 -11.31 14.22 -4.74
C ALA A 856 -9.96 14.82 -5.18
N GLN A 857 -9.82 14.96 -6.49
CA GLN A 857 -8.68 15.49 -7.22
C GLN A 857 -9.21 16.43 -8.28
N PHE A 858 -8.37 17.31 -8.80
CA PHE A 858 -8.74 18.29 -9.80
C PHE A 858 -7.70 18.38 -10.90
N TYR A 859 -8.15 18.79 -12.08
CA TYR A 859 -7.30 19.16 -13.19
C TYR A 859 -7.11 20.68 -13.24
N GLU A 860 -5.88 21.14 -13.45
CA GLU A 860 -5.53 22.56 -13.61
C GLU A 860 -4.58 22.72 -14.80
N GLU A 861 -5.07 23.37 -15.86
CA GLU A 861 -4.35 23.52 -17.13
C GLU A 861 -2.99 24.23 -16.98
N ASN A 862 -2.87 25.12 -15.99
CA ASN A 862 -1.65 25.90 -15.75
C ASN A 862 -0.55 25.15 -14.98
N VAL A 863 -0.81 23.92 -14.52
CA VAL A 863 0.18 23.08 -13.84
C VAL A 863 0.69 22.00 -14.81
N SER A 864 1.97 21.62 -14.64
CA SER A 864 2.60 20.60 -15.47
C SER A 864 1.81 19.29 -15.46
N LEU A 865 1.69 18.62 -16.63
CA LEU A 865 0.91 17.41 -16.82
C LEU A 865 1.15 16.32 -15.76
N ASN A 866 2.40 16.13 -15.37
CA ASN A 866 2.83 15.10 -14.41
C ASN A 866 2.38 15.34 -12.95
N PHE A 867 1.90 16.55 -12.62
CA PHE A 867 1.21 16.83 -11.35
C PHE A 867 -0.12 16.08 -11.22
N HIS A 868 -0.85 15.95 -12.33
CA HIS A 868 -2.19 15.37 -12.36
C HIS A 868 -2.21 13.85 -12.23
N PHE A 869 -1.05 13.20 -12.30
CA PHE A 869 -0.92 11.77 -12.05
C PHE A 869 -0.96 11.54 -10.54
N LYS A 870 -1.88 10.69 -10.11
CA LYS A 870 -2.10 10.30 -8.72
C LYS A 870 -1.90 8.79 -8.55
N PRO A 871 -1.56 8.31 -7.34
CA PRO A 871 -1.55 6.88 -7.07
C PRO A 871 -2.94 6.29 -7.31
N ILE A 872 -3.00 5.11 -7.93
CA ILE A 872 -4.22 4.32 -8.05
C ILE A 872 -3.87 2.90 -7.60
N ILE A 873 -4.42 2.46 -6.48
CA ILE A 873 -4.20 1.10 -5.98
C ILE A 873 -5.35 0.19 -6.38
N ILE A 874 -6.59 0.66 -6.27
CA ILE A 874 -7.78 -0.10 -6.69
C ILE A 874 -8.74 0.74 -7.53
N GLN A 875 -8.99 2.00 -7.16
CA GLN A 875 -10.15 2.73 -7.68
C GLN A 875 -9.81 4.14 -8.16
N CYS A 876 -10.32 4.45 -9.35
CA CYS A 876 -10.43 5.80 -9.89
C CYS A 876 -11.89 6.01 -10.35
N ARG A 877 -12.46 7.19 -10.09
CA ARG A 877 -13.80 7.60 -10.58
C ARG A 877 -13.70 8.96 -11.27
N GLN A 878 -14.49 9.16 -12.32
CA GLN A 878 -14.65 10.44 -13.02
C GLN A 878 -16.02 11.03 -12.71
#